data_AF-A0A9N8EDN1-F1
#
_entry.id   AF-A0A9N8EDN1-F1
#
_cell.length_a   1.000
_cell.length_b   1.000
_cell.length_c   1.000
_cell.angle_alpha   90.00
_cell.angle_beta   90.00
_cell.angle_gamma   90.00
#
_symmetry.space_group_name_H-M   'P 1'
#
loop_
_entity.id
_entity.type
_entity.pdbx_description
1 polymer ?
#
loop_
_entity_poly.entity_id
_entity_poly.type
_entity_poly.pdbx_seq_one_letter_code
_entity_poly.pdbx_strand_id
1 'polypeptide(L)'
;MKICDQVCLGLLLVGVCQAWCPSRPVASLQSPLSIRASTSASSRLYAAANDDKKEGAEEEESLLDRINNIDKLGDNLLDLSKVDNKAVQDSGGSRKLGINIGSQLQPLSDQEAAELKAAAMEVINDGVAEGIDEIEKLRGQMSDFMEKKKKQMELASELQLQKESDKLLNKIDKMTDDFLTKTAATREETKLINKADKSREGKGVELGVWGTIGGAAVVTTGSDNVGLLGSVDAAKLAAEKQAKQERDAQLSDLKTPSKQEQAVAVNSNRVIVIADTSQDPLAKQLVPAFSDKLQAAIPTLEAIDVYKPTDTIPLGGDNAVCALLFCTSLSDRSALNKIMDRLLRRTLQPGGALGSPPTQLIGITSLGTERTDKMPYSMQNLFGGKLDQRRQIEEQLITTVQTRVTEPPLDYTICKFGDIKDSSSNDDFIMMPGDVVDGTTSLETAAEVLLQAVAYQPFARNATLCAVGALPSGHNDDIWDDAFLRLDGPELERWTSPALGTAAVYDRLCEFLNEWANNFALNPRGLTTPIRVEPSKIKASYYDAGIRQRSGVQLLFLPTATGKNYLSREEERERESEGGSKRATISRSKMAKEGGIEVVVEIIGEDSLRVRAKRCNYADGVPLKELSEETIVKRLESAIEVWCQEDK
;
A
#
# COMPACT_ATOMS: atom_id res chain seq x y z
N MET A 1 2.93 -71.47 -6.16
CA MET A 1 2.47 -71.10 -7.53
C MET A 1 3.07 -69.73 -7.83
N LYS A 2 4.31 -69.61 -8.34
CA LYS A 2 4.79 -69.72 -9.73
C LYS A 2 3.96 -68.94 -10.76
N ILE A 3 4.58 -67.89 -11.32
CA ILE A 3 4.58 -67.26 -12.68
C ILE A 3 5.15 -65.83 -12.42
N CYS A 4 6.43 -65.48 -12.61
CA CYS A 4 7.25 -65.30 -13.83
C CYS A 4 6.58 -64.49 -14.95
N ASP A 5 7.05 -63.26 -15.19
CA ASP A 5 7.67 -62.91 -16.47
C ASP A 5 8.47 -61.59 -16.44
N GLN A 6 9.69 -61.68 -16.97
CA GLN A 6 10.59 -60.59 -17.40
C GLN A 6 10.26 -60.22 -18.85
N VAL A 7 10.34 -58.94 -19.25
CA VAL A 7 10.80 -58.56 -20.62
C VAL A 7 11.50 -57.19 -20.62
N CYS A 8 12.80 -57.26 -20.94
CA CYS A 8 13.69 -56.41 -21.74
C CYS A 8 13.70 -54.86 -21.73
N LEU A 9 14.92 -54.37 -21.47
CA LEU A 9 15.56 -53.18 -22.05
C LEU A 9 15.51 -53.14 -23.59
N GLY A 10 15.44 -51.93 -24.15
CA GLY A 10 15.78 -51.65 -25.55
C GLY A 10 16.14 -50.17 -25.77
N LEU A 11 17.43 -49.92 -26.01
CA LEU A 11 18.01 -48.66 -26.47
C LEU A 11 17.35 -48.15 -27.78
N LEU A 12 17.27 -46.83 -27.95
CA LEU A 12 17.52 -46.18 -29.25
C LEU A 12 17.92 -44.71 -29.08
N LEU A 13 19.10 -44.39 -29.62
CA LEU A 13 19.81 -43.13 -29.56
C LEU A 13 20.15 -42.78 -31.02
N VAL A 14 19.44 -41.82 -31.63
CA VAL A 14 19.77 -41.11 -32.89
C VAL A 14 18.96 -39.80 -32.83
N GLY A 15 19.48 -38.57 -32.91
CA GLY A 15 20.68 -38.06 -33.56
C GLY A 15 20.30 -37.30 -34.83
N VAL A 16 19.75 -36.07 -34.75
CA VAL A 16 19.67 -35.14 -35.89
C VAL A 16 19.88 -33.69 -35.42
N CYS A 17 21.08 -33.17 -35.68
CA CYS A 17 21.34 -31.75 -35.83
C CYS A 17 20.78 -31.27 -37.17
N GLN A 18 20.08 -30.14 -37.19
CA GLN A 18 20.09 -29.28 -38.38
C GLN A 18 19.86 -27.81 -38.00
N ALA A 19 20.89 -27.03 -38.25
CA ALA A 19 20.93 -25.59 -38.19
C ALA A 19 20.16 -24.99 -39.37
N TRP A 20 19.38 -23.93 -39.13
CA TRP A 20 18.97 -23.01 -40.19
C TRP A 20 18.72 -21.61 -39.63
N CYS A 21 19.62 -20.70 -39.98
CA CYS A 21 19.49 -19.26 -39.89
C CYS A 21 19.39 -18.73 -41.32
N PRO A 22 18.50 -17.76 -41.59
CA PRO A 22 18.84 -16.77 -42.60
C PRO A 22 18.67 -15.35 -42.09
N SER A 23 19.81 -14.67 -42.09
CA SER A 23 20.03 -13.23 -42.13
C SER A 23 19.18 -12.51 -43.19
N ARG A 24 18.61 -11.36 -42.83
CA ARG A 24 18.21 -10.30 -43.78
C ARG A 24 18.58 -8.90 -43.27
N PRO A 25 18.80 -7.94 -44.18
CA PRO A 25 19.64 -6.77 -43.93
C PRO A 25 18.85 -5.52 -43.54
N VAL A 26 19.58 -4.63 -42.89
CA VAL A 26 19.20 -3.27 -42.46
C VAL A 26 19.15 -2.34 -43.68
N ALA A 27 18.01 -1.67 -43.88
CA ALA A 27 17.89 -0.55 -44.80
C ALA A 27 17.83 0.76 -43.99
N SER A 28 18.85 1.59 -44.18
CA SER A 28 18.96 2.95 -43.64
C SER A 28 18.25 3.94 -44.57
N LEU A 29 17.29 4.71 -44.04
CA LEU A 29 16.75 5.90 -44.71
C LEU A 29 17.11 7.14 -43.88
N GLN A 30 17.91 8.01 -44.50
CA GLN A 30 18.16 9.38 -44.09
C GLN A 30 17.02 10.28 -44.59
N SER A 31 16.60 11.26 -43.79
CA SER A 31 16.31 12.60 -44.30
C SER A 31 16.34 13.64 -43.18
N PRO A 32 16.75 14.89 -43.47
CA PRO A 32 17.02 15.95 -42.51
C PRO A 32 15.80 16.86 -42.31
N LEU A 33 15.74 17.63 -41.22
CA LEU A 33 15.09 18.95 -41.19
C LEU A 33 15.55 19.73 -39.95
N SER A 34 16.23 20.84 -40.23
CA SER A 34 16.50 21.96 -39.31
C SER A 34 15.27 22.87 -39.29
N ILE A 35 14.97 23.57 -38.18
CA ILE A 35 14.51 24.99 -38.17
C ILE A 35 14.41 25.52 -36.72
N ARG A 36 15.15 26.63 -36.52
CA ARG A 36 14.97 27.88 -35.74
C ARG A 36 14.36 27.94 -34.34
N ALA A 37 15.13 28.61 -33.49
CA ALA A 37 14.74 29.30 -32.26
C ALA A 37 13.86 30.55 -32.49
N SER A 38 13.04 30.90 -31.49
CA SER A 38 12.49 32.24 -31.31
C SER A 38 12.33 32.58 -29.82
N THR A 39 12.96 33.66 -29.39
CA THR A 39 12.95 34.27 -28.06
C THR A 39 11.94 35.42 -27.95
N SER A 40 11.45 35.62 -26.72
CA SER A 40 11.08 36.88 -26.03
C SER A 40 9.95 37.76 -26.57
N ALA A 41 8.78 37.74 -25.89
CA ALA A 41 7.81 38.84 -25.87
C ALA A 41 6.88 38.77 -24.63
N SER A 42 7.32 39.25 -23.45
CA SER A 42 6.43 39.38 -22.27
C SER A 42 6.61 40.66 -21.43
N SER A 43 7.47 41.61 -21.80
CA SER A 43 7.82 42.73 -20.90
C SER A 43 7.11 44.08 -21.19
N ARG A 44 6.08 44.15 -22.05
CA ARG A 44 5.46 45.44 -22.45
C ARG A 44 4.04 45.74 -21.94
N LEU A 45 3.41 44.89 -21.13
CA LEU A 45 2.00 45.07 -20.73
C LEU A 45 1.75 45.72 -19.35
N TYR A 46 2.79 46.00 -18.55
CA TYR A 46 2.60 46.44 -17.16
C TYR A 46 2.54 47.97 -16.92
N ALA A 47 2.70 48.81 -17.94
CA ALA A 47 2.80 50.27 -17.74
C ALA A 47 1.50 51.07 -17.90
N ALA A 48 0.40 50.46 -18.39
CA ALA A 48 -0.82 51.19 -18.77
C ALA A 48 -1.94 51.20 -17.72
N ALA A 49 -1.79 50.51 -16.57
CA ALA A 49 -2.90 50.24 -15.65
C ALA A 49 -3.02 51.18 -14.43
N ASN A 50 -2.25 52.28 -14.37
CA ASN A 50 -2.17 53.13 -13.17
C ASN A 50 -2.86 54.49 -13.25
N ASP A 51 -3.38 54.92 -14.41
CA ASP A 51 -4.04 56.24 -14.56
C ASP A 51 -5.56 56.24 -14.33
N ASP A 52 -6.25 55.09 -14.41
CA ASP A 52 -7.73 55.02 -14.31
C ASP A 52 -8.30 55.01 -12.87
N LYS A 53 -7.44 55.11 -11.83
CA LYS A 53 -7.88 54.98 -10.43
C LYS A 53 -8.45 56.25 -9.80
N LYS A 54 -8.36 57.40 -10.45
CA LYS A 54 -8.77 58.69 -9.85
C LYS A 54 -10.21 59.10 -10.14
N GLU A 55 -10.81 58.66 -11.24
CA GLU A 55 -12.18 59.06 -11.59
C GLU A 55 -13.28 58.24 -10.86
N GLY A 56 -12.98 57.01 -10.42
CA GLY A 56 -13.97 56.14 -9.77
C GLY A 56 -14.33 56.51 -8.31
N ALA A 57 -13.50 57.31 -7.63
CA ALA A 57 -13.71 57.64 -6.22
C ALA A 57 -14.77 58.75 -6.01
N GLU A 58 -14.89 59.69 -6.95
CA GLU A 58 -15.86 60.80 -6.85
C GLU A 58 -17.29 60.33 -7.18
N GLU A 59 -17.46 59.31 -8.03
CA GLU A 59 -18.77 58.70 -8.32
C GLU A 59 -19.28 57.82 -7.17
N GLU A 60 -18.39 57.18 -6.42
CA GLU A 60 -18.75 56.30 -5.30
C GLU A 60 -19.28 57.09 -4.09
N GLU A 61 -18.70 58.27 -3.81
CA GLU A 61 -19.17 59.17 -2.76
C GLU A 61 -20.55 59.80 -3.10
N SER A 62 -20.78 60.12 -4.38
CA SER A 62 -22.07 60.62 -4.87
C SER A 62 -23.21 59.58 -4.77
N LEU A 63 -22.90 58.29 -4.97
CA LEU A 63 -23.89 57.22 -4.85
C LEU A 63 -24.26 56.92 -3.39
N LEU A 64 -23.31 57.00 -2.46
CA LEU A 64 -23.56 56.83 -1.03
C LEU A 64 -24.47 57.94 -0.46
N ASP A 65 -24.29 59.18 -0.90
CA ASP A 65 -25.17 60.29 -0.52
C ASP A 65 -26.60 60.12 -1.08
N ARG A 66 -26.76 59.51 -2.26
CA ARG A 66 -28.08 59.19 -2.83
C ARG A 66 -28.78 58.07 -2.08
N ILE A 67 -28.05 57.03 -1.66
CA ILE A 67 -28.60 55.92 -0.85
C ILE A 67 -29.06 56.45 0.52
N ASN A 68 -28.24 57.27 1.18
CA ASN A 68 -28.61 57.87 2.46
C ASN A 68 -29.84 58.79 2.38
N ASN A 69 -30.11 59.41 1.22
CA ASN A 69 -31.34 60.19 1.00
C ASN A 69 -32.57 59.30 0.75
N ILE A 70 -32.40 58.11 0.18
CA ILE A 70 -33.49 57.14 -0.01
C ILE A 70 -33.92 56.55 1.34
N ASP A 71 -32.97 56.23 2.22
CA ASP A 71 -33.29 55.72 3.57
C ASP A 71 -34.03 56.77 4.41
N LYS A 72 -33.65 58.05 4.31
CA LYS A 72 -34.40 59.16 4.94
C LYS A 72 -35.82 59.33 4.40
N LEU A 73 -36.03 59.05 3.11
CA LEU A 73 -37.37 59.04 2.52
C LEU A 73 -38.19 57.83 2.98
N GLY A 74 -37.55 56.67 3.13
CA GLY A 74 -38.16 55.45 3.68
C GLY A 74 -38.62 55.61 5.13
N ASP A 75 -37.79 56.23 5.97
CA ASP A 75 -38.12 56.49 7.38
C ASP A 75 -39.29 57.49 7.51
N ASN A 76 -39.34 58.52 6.66
CA ASN A 76 -40.47 59.45 6.60
C ASN A 76 -41.78 58.77 6.11
N LEU A 77 -41.68 57.76 5.26
CA LEU A 77 -42.84 57.01 4.77
C LEU A 77 -43.35 56.00 5.82
N LEU A 78 -42.46 55.41 6.61
CA LEU A 78 -42.80 54.47 7.69
C LEU A 78 -43.40 55.17 8.90
N ASP A 79 -43.13 56.45 9.14
CA ASP A 79 -43.75 57.21 10.25
C ASP A 79 -45.20 57.63 9.95
N LEU A 80 -45.64 57.60 8.69
CA LEU A 80 -47.08 57.73 8.34
C LEU A 80 -47.91 56.49 8.72
N SER A 81 -47.26 55.35 9.00
CA SER A 81 -47.93 54.12 9.45
C SER A 81 -48.20 54.09 10.97
N LYS A 82 -47.69 55.08 11.73
CA LYS A 82 -47.95 55.26 13.17
C LYS A 82 -49.03 56.31 13.45
N VAL A 83 -50.07 56.37 12.61
CA VAL A 83 -51.33 57.01 13.05
C VAL A 83 -51.97 56.06 14.06
N ASP A 84 -51.81 56.38 15.34
CA ASP A 84 -52.33 55.65 16.49
C ASP A 84 -53.84 55.39 16.37
N ASN A 85 -54.21 54.15 16.00
CA ASN A 85 -55.56 53.59 16.18
C ASN A 85 -55.79 53.25 17.66
N LYS A 86 -55.81 54.27 18.52
CA LYS A 86 -56.03 54.08 19.96
C LYS A 86 -56.87 55.20 20.57
N ALA A 87 -58.11 55.32 20.11
CA ALA A 87 -59.24 55.81 20.89
C ALA A 87 -60.54 55.52 20.15
N VAL A 88 -61.64 55.42 20.88
CA VAL A 88 -63.04 55.33 20.42
C VAL A 88 -63.61 53.92 20.34
N GLN A 89 -63.59 53.24 21.50
CA GLN A 89 -64.85 52.72 22.03
C GLN A 89 -65.54 53.85 22.83
N ASP A 90 -66.86 53.91 22.70
CA ASP A 90 -67.82 54.70 23.47
C ASP A 90 -67.91 56.22 23.22
N SER A 91 -68.89 56.61 22.40
CA SER A 91 -69.89 57.63 22.77
C SER A 91 -70.95 57.75 21.67
N GLY A 92 -72.21 57.64 22.06
CA GLY A 92 -73.35 57.76 21.16
C GLY A 92 -73.56 59.16 20.60
N GLY A 93 -74.35 59.21 19.51
CA GLY A 93 -75.19 60.34 19.16
C GLY A 93 -74.49 61.60 18.67
N SER A 94 -74.29 61.72 17.35
CA SER A 94 -74.39 63.04 16.72
C SER A 94 -74.84 62.95 15.25
N ARG A 95 -76.03 63.53 15.06
CA ARG A 95 -76.66 64.12 13.88
C ARG A 95 -75.96 63.89 12.52
N LYS A 96 -76.62 63.09 11.69
CA LYS A 96 -76.49 63.11 10.23
C LYS A 96 -76.65 64.55 9.73
N LEU A 97 -75.57 65.17 9.26
CA LEU A 97 -75.65 66.32 8.36
C LEU A 97 -76.22 65.80 7.04
N GLY A 98 -77.54 65.99 6.87
CA GLY A 98 -78.32 65.52 5.72
C GLY A 98 -78.02 66.28 4.44
N ILE A 99 -76.76 66.32 4.00
CA ILE A 99 -76.41 66.65 2.61
C ILE A 99 -76.22 65.32 1.89
N ASN A 100 -77.34 64.77 1.45
CA ASN A 100 -77.38 63.56 0.64
C ASN A 100 -76.96 63.95 -0.79
N ILE A 101 -75.65 64.09 -1.04
CA ILE A 101 -75.10 64.39 -2.39
C ILE A 101 -75.55 63.32 -3.41
N GLY A 102 -75.90 62.12 -2.94
CA GLY A 102 -76.45 61.04 -3.75
C GLY A 102 -77.78 61.36 -4.44
N SER A 103 -78.54 62.39 -4.02
CA SER A 103 -79.78 62.78 -4.71
C SER A 103 -79.62 63.94 -5.71
N GLN A 104 -78.45 64.59 -5.76
CA GLN A 104 -78.17 65.68 -6.71
C GLN A 104 -77.23 65.27 -7.85
N LEU A 105 -76.52 64.17 -7.69
CA LEU A 105 -75.83 63.54 -8.81
C LEU A 105 -76.89 62.77 -9.61
N GLN A 106 -77.24 63.30 -10.79
CA GLN A 106 -77.96 62.50 -11.77
C GLN A 106 -77.14 61.22 -11.99
N PRO A 107 -77.74 60.03 -11.85
CA PRO A 107 -77.02 58.80 -12.12
C PRO A 107 -76.52 58.90 -13.56
N LEU A 108 -75.20 58.84 -13.71
CA LEU A 108 -74.55 58.72 -15.01
C LEU A 108 -75.31 57.63 -15.75
N SER A 109 -75.71 57.92 -16.98
CA SER A 109 -76.36 56.90 -17.79
C SER A 109 -75.45 55.68 -17.87
N ASP A 110 -76.01 54.48 -17.96
CA ASP A 110 -75.21 53.25 -18.02
C ASP A 110 -74.16 53.31 -19.15
N GLN A 111 -74.43 54.13 -20.18
CA GLN A 111 -73.52 54.42 -21.28
C GLN A 111 -72.34 55.31 -20.87
N GLU A 112 -72.58 56.43 -20.18
CA GLU A 112 -71.50 57.31 -19.67
C GLU A 112 -70.68 56.64 -18.56
N ALA A 113 -71.32 55.82 -17.72
CA ALA A 113 -70.62 55.04 -16.69
C ALA A 113 -69.73 53.94 -17.32
N ALA A 114 -70.15 53.35 -18.45
CA ALA A 114 -69.34 52.41 -19.21
C ALA A 114 -68.17 53.12 -19.91
N GLU A 115 -68.40 54.30 -20.50
CA GLU A 115 -67.35 55.11 -21.13
C GLU A 115 -66.31 55.61 -20.12
N LEU A 116 -66.74 56.09 -18.95
CA LEU A 116 -65.83 56.49 -17.87
C LEU A 116 -65.03 55.30 -17.31
N LYS A 117 -65.64 54.13 -17.18
CA LYS A 117 -64.92 52.91 -16.78
C LYS A 117 -63.93 52.48 -17.85
N ALA A 118 -64.28 52.56 -19.13
CA ALA A 118 -63.39 52.25 -20.23
C ALA A 118 -62.18 53.20 -20.27
N ALA A 119 -62.42 54.51 -20.18
CA ALA A 119 -61.36 55.53 -20.14
C ALA A 119 -60.48 55.41 -18.89
N ALA A 120 -61.07 55.12 -17.73
CA ALA A 120 -60.30 54.89 -16.50
C ALA A 120 -59.46 53.60 -16.58
N MET A 121 -60.00 52.53 -17.17
CA MET A 121 -59.24 51.30 -17.40
C MET A 121 -58.11 51.51 -18.41
N GLU A 122 -58.30 52.34 -19.43
CA GLU A 122 -57.25 52.70 -20.38
C GLU A 122 -56.09 53.43 -19.69
N VAL A 123 -56.38 54.48 -18.90
CA VAL A 123 -55.34 55.22 -18.15
C VAL A 123 -54.63 54.33 -17.12
N ILE A 124 -55.35 53.42 -16.46
CA ILE A 124 -54.75 52.47 -15.53
C ILE A 124 -53.86 51.48 -16.29
N ASN A 125 -54.30 50.97 -17.44
CA ASN A 125 -53.52 50.03 -18.24
C ASN A 125 -52.25 50.70 -18.80
N ASP A 126 -52.33 51.96 -19.24
CA ASP A 126 -51.18 52.72 -19.70
C ASP A 126 -50.18 52.99 -18.57
N GLY A 127 -50.67 53.39 -17.38
CA GLY A 127 -49.81 53.59 -16.21
C GLY A 127 -49.19 52.29 -15.68
N VAL A 128 -49.90 51.16 -15.80
CA VAL A 128 -49.36 49.83 -15.47
C VAL A 128 -48.32 49.41 -16.51
N ALA A 129 -48.53 49.68 -17.80
CA ALA A 129 -47.57 49.38 -18.85
C ALA A 129 -46.27 50.18 -18.67
N GLU A 130 -46.36 51.49 -18.42
CA GLU A 130 -45.19 52.35 -18.15
C GLU A 130 -44.46 51.90 -16.87
N GLY A 131 -45.20 51.53 -15.81
CA GLY A 131 -44.60 50.98 -14.59
C GLY A 131 -43.91 49.63 -14.79
N ILE A 132 -44.44 48.77 -15.67
CA ILE A 132 -43.79 47.49 -16.03
C ILE A 132 -42.47 47.77 -16.77
N ASP A 133 -42.47 48.70 -17.73
CA ASP A 133 -41.26 49.07 -18.49
C ASP A 133 -40.16 49.64 -17.57
N GLU A 134 -40.52 50.48 -16.60
CA GLU A 134 -39.57 51.01 -15.61
C GLU A 134 -39.00 49.92 -14.70
N ILE A 135 -39.83 48.97 -14.25
CA ILE A 135 -39.39 47.83 -13.44
C ILE A 135 -38.46 46.92 -14.24
N GLU A 136 -38.75 46.69 -15.52
CA GLU A 136 -37.87 45.91 -16.40
C GLU A 136 -36.52 46.62 -16.61
N LYS A 137 -36.51 47.94 -16.78
CA LYS A 137 -35.29 48.74 -16.88
C LYS A 137 -34.45 48.69 -15.60
N LEU A 138 -35.10 48.78 -14.43
CA LEU A 138 -34.45 48.64 -13.12
C LEU A 138 -33.87 47.22 -12.92
N ARG A 139 -34.61 46.18 -13.33
CA ARG A 139 -34.11 44.80 -13.30
C ARG A 139 -32.90 44.62 -14.21
N GLY A 140 -32.90 45.23 -15.40
CA GLY A 140 -31.74 45.24 -16.29
C GLY A 140 -30.51 45.88 -15.64
N GLN A 141 -30.66 47.08 -15.07
CA GLN A 141 -29.56 47.77 -14.38
C GLN A 141 -29.03 47.00 -13.17
N MET A 142 -29.92 46.36 -12.40
CA MET A 142 -29.52 45.55 -11.25
C MET A 142 -28.82 44.26 -11.68
N SER A 143 -29.26 43.63 -12.78
CA SER A 143 -28.58 42.48 -13.38
C SER A 143 -27.17 42.84 -13.84
N ASP A 144 -27.01 43.95 -14.55
CA ASP A 144 -25.70 44.44 -15.02
C ASP A 144 -24.76 44.77 -13.86
N PHE A 145 -25.29 45.36 -12.78
CA PHE A 145 -24.52 45.66 -11.58
C PHE A 145 -24.07 44.38 -10.86
N MET A 146 -24.96 43.39 -10.73
CA MET A 146 -24.64 42.10 -10.13
C MET A 146 -23.60 41.33 -10.97
N GLU A 147 -23.68 41.40 -12.30
CA GLU A 147 -22.69 40.79 -13.17
C GLU A 147 -21.32 41.47 -13.05
N LYS A 148 -21.28 42.81 -12.97
CA LYS A 148 -20.04 43.56 -12.71
C LYS A 148 -19.43 43.20 -11.35
N LYS A 149 -20.25 43.11 -10.28
CA LYS A 149 -19.80 42.70 -8.94
C LYS A 149 -19.30 41.26 -8.93
N LYS A 150 -19.97 40.35 -9.63
CA LYS A 150 -19.52 38.96 -9.77
C LYS A 150 -18.15 38.87 -10.42
N LYS A 151 -17.93 39.59 -11.53
CA LYS A 151 -16.62 39.66 -12.22
C LYS A 151 -15.53 40.26 -11.32
N GLN A 152 -15.85 41.30 -10.55
CA GLN A 152 -14.91 41.87 -9.57
C GLN A 152 -14.56 40.89 -8.45
N MET A 153 -15.54 40.15 -7.94
CA MET A 153 -15.34 39.14 -6.89
C MET A 153 -14.53 37.94 -7.41
N GLU A 154 -14.78 37.50 -8.64
CA GLU A 154 -14.00 36.45 -9.31
C GLU A 154 -12.53 36.88 -9.46
N LEU A 155 -12.27 38.10 -9.93
CA LEU A 155 -10.90 38.63 -10.07
C LEU A 155 -10.20 38.79 -8.71
N ALA A 156 -10.92 39.27 -7.69
CA ALA A 156 -10.37 39.37 -6.33
C ALA A 156 -10.05 38.00 -5.72
N SER A 157 -10.92 37.01 -5.94
CA SER A 157 -10.71 35.62 -5.52
C SER A 157 -9.53 34.98 -6.24
N GLU A 158 -9.39 35.22 -7.55
CA GLU A 158 -8.27 34.72 -8.34
C GLU A 158 -6.93 35.33 -7.89
N LEU A 159 -6.89 36.64 -7.63
CA LEU A 159 -5.70 37.30 -7.08
C LEU A 159 -5.34 36.80 -5.67
N GLN A 160 -6.33 36.47 -4.85
CA GLN A 160 -6.08 35.88 -3.53
C GLN A 160 -5.53 34.46 -3.65
N LEU A 161 -6.12 33.63 -4.53
CA LEU A 161 -5.62 32.29 -4.84
C LEU A 161 -4.19 32.33 -5.38
N GLN A 162 -3.86 33.29 -6.26
CA GLN A 162 -2.49 33.48 -6.73
C GLN A 162 -1.53 33.85 -5.58
N LYS A 163 -1.91 34.78 -4.69
CA LYS A 163 -1.09 35.14 -3.53
C LYS A 163 -0.89 33.98 -2.54
N GLU A 164 -1.91 33.17 -2.33
CA GLU A 164 -1.82 31.99 -1.47
C GLU A 164 -0.98 30.89 -2.12
N SER A 165 -1.14 30.67 -3.43
CA SER A 165 -0.29 29.79 -4.23
C SER A 165 1.18 30.23 -4.16
N ASP A 166 1.49 31.51 -4.35
CA ASP A 166 2.86 32.04 -4.27
C ASP A 166 3.45 31.89 -2.86
N LYS A 167 2.64 32.10 -1.80
CA LYS A 167 3.08 31.84 -0.41
C LYS A 167 3.37 30.36 -0.18
N LEU A 168 2.55 29.47 -0.72
CA LEU A 168 2.76 28.03 -0.62
C LEU A 168 4.01 27.61 -1.41
N LEU A 169 4.20 28.11 -2.63
CA LEU A 169 5.41 27.86 -3.43
C LEU A 169 6.67 28.33 -2.73
N ASN A 170 6.68 29.56 -2.20
CA ASN A 170 7.82 30.06 -1.42
C ASN A 170 8.09 29.23 -0.16
N LYS A 171 7.05 28.70 0.49
CA LYS A 171 7.20 27.83 1.66
C LYS A 171 7.72 26.45 1.24
N ILE A 172 7.27 25.91 0.11
CA ILE A 172 7.76 24.66 -0.47
C ILE A 172 9.22 24.82 -0.86
N ASP A 173 9.60 25.90 -1.52
CA ASP A 173 10.99 26.18 -1.90
C ASP A 173 11.88 26.25 -0.66
N LYS A 174 11.44 26.98 0.38
CA LYS A 174 12.17 27.04 1.65
C LYS A 174 12.28 25.67 2.35
N MET A 175 11.19 24.91 2.42
CA MET A 175 11.20 23.56 3.01
C MET A 175 12.07 22.61 2.18
N THR A 176 12.07 22.78 0.86
CA THR A 176 12.90 22.02 -0.07
C THR A 176 14.37 22.36 0.16
N ASP A 177 14.75 23.64 0.22
CA ASP A 177 16.12 24.06 0.51
C ASP A 177 16.58 23.59 1.90
N ASP A 178 15.74 23.71 2.93
CA ASP A 178 16.03 23.19 4.28
C ASP A 178 16.18 21.66 4.27
N PHE A 179 15.38 20.95 3.47
CA PHE A 179 15.50 19.51 3.31
C PHE A 179 16.75 19.12 2.53
N LEU A 180 17.04 19.79 1.41
CA LEU A 180 18.23 19.57 0.57
C LEU A 180 19.52 19.81 1.36
N THR A 181 19.55 20.88 2.17
CA THR A 181 20.70 21.20 3.02
C THR A 181 20.85 20.20 4.17
N LYS A 182 19.77 19.82 4.87
CA LYS A 182 19.82 18.79 5.93
C LYS A 182 20.15 17.40 5.42
N THR A 183 19.72 17.06 4.21
CA THR A 183 19.97 15.75 3.58
C THR A 183 21.23 15.73 2.72
N ALA A 184 22.01 16.81 2.64
CA ALA A 184 23.24 16.82 1.85
C ALA A 184 24.23 15.74 2.32
N ALA A 185 24.41 15.59 3.63
CA ALA A 185 25.28 14.55 4.21
C ALA A 185 24.75 13.13 3.97
N THR A 186 23.44 12.92 4.16
CA THR A 186 22.84 11.60 3.89
C THR A 186 22.86 11.25 2.41
N ARG A 187 22.72 12.22 1.49
CA ARG A 187 22.84 12.00 0.04
C ARG A 187 24.24 11.61 -0.38
N GLU A 188 25.28 12.20 0.21
CA GLU A 188 26.67 11.78 0.00
C GLU A 188 26.87 10.32 0.45
N GLU A 189 26.33 9.94 1.62
CA GLU A 189 26.34 8.56 2.11
C GLU A 189 25.55 7.59 1.22
N THR A 190 24.32 7.95 0.81
CA THR A 190 23.48 7.13 -0.08
C THR A 190 24.12 6.98 -1.46
N LYS A 191 24.82 8.00 -2.00
CA LYS A 191 25.59 7.87 -3.26
C LYS A 191 26.75 6.87 -3.11
N LEU A 192 27.37 6.81 -1.93
CA LEU A 192 28.43 5.86 -1.62
C LEU A 192 27.87 4.43 -1.51
N ILE A 193 26.69 4.27 -0.89
CA ILE A 193 25.95 3.01 -0.82
C ILE A 193 25.48 2.55 -2.19
N ASN A 194 24.88 3.43 -3.01
CA ASN A 194 24.45 3.11 -4.38
C ASN A 194 25.63 2.75 -5.30
N LYS A 195 26.82 3.36 -5.11
CA LYS A 195 28.04 2.93 -5.81
C LYS A 195 28.47 1.52 -5.37
N ALA A 196 28.30 1.18 -4.09
CA ALA A 196 28.54 -0.17 -3.60
C ALA A 196 27.50 -1.18 -4.13
N ASP A 197 26.22 -0.81 -4.23
CA ASP A 197 25.15 -1.67 -4.76
C ASP A 197 25.21 -1.86 -6.27
N LYS A 198 25.51 -0.81 -7.06
CA LYS A 198 25.75 -0.96 -8.50
C LYS A 198 26.95 -1.86 -8.81
N SER A 199 27.93 -1.97 -7.90
CA SER A 199 29.01 -2.96 -8.04
C SER A 199 28.58 -4.41 -7.74
N ARG A 200 27.34 -4.61 -7.28
CA ARG A 200 26.77 -5.89 -6.84
C ARG A 200 25.54 -6.35 -7.66
N GLU A 201 25.04 -5.53 -8.59
CA GLU A 201 23.98 -5.92 -9.54
C GLU A 201 24.44 -7.10 -10.42
N GLY A 202 23.98 -8.30 -10.06
CA GLY A 202 24.33 -9.54 -10.76
C GLY A 202 24.09 -10.82 -9.96
N LYS A 203 23.85 -10.72 -8.65
CA LYS A 203 23.52 -11.85 -7.76
C LYS A 203 22.13 -11.68 -7.13
N GLY A 204 21.10 -11.56 -7.97
CA GLY A 204 19.72 -11.60 -7.49
C GLY A 204 19.41 -12.99 -6.93
N VAL A 205 18.97 -13.03 -5.67
CA VAL A 205 18.42 -14.24 -5.04
C VAL A 205 17.06 -14.49 -5.69
N GLU A 206 16.90 -15.63 -6.36
CA GLU A 206 15.61 -16.04 -6.91
C GLU A 206 14.67 -16.40 -5.74
N LEU A 207 13.54 -15.69 -5.62
CA LEU A 207 12.49 -15.99 -4.64
C LEU A 207 12.10 -17.47 -4.74
N GLY A 208 12.34 -18.20 -3.65
CA GLY A 208 12.08 -19.63 -3.51
C GLY A 208 13.33 -20.47 -3.23
N VAL A 209 14.54 -19.97 -3.49
CA VAL A 209 15.80 -20.60 -3.08
C VAL A 209 16.68 -19.52 -2.47
N TRP A 210 16.90 -19.61 -1.16
CA TRP A 210 17.64 -18.66 -0.31
C TRP A 210 19.16 -18.60 -0.58
N GLY A 211 19.58 -19.06 -1.77
CA GLY A 211 20.96 -19.33 -2.15
C GLY A 211 21.32 -20.82 -2.01
N THR A 212 22.34 -21.22 -2.74
CA THR A 212 23.00 -22.52 -2.58
C THR A 212 24.30 -22.31 -1.82
N ILE A 213 24.47 -22.91 -0.64
CA ILE A 213 25.76 -22.93 0.07
C ILE A 213 26.38 -24.30 -0.17
N GLY A 214 27.48 -24.35 -0.93
CA GLY A 214 28.16 -25.61 -1.26
C GLY A 214 27.39 -26.53 -2.22
N GLY A 215 26.46 -26.00 -3.03
CA GLY A 215 25.65 -26.77 -3.99
C GLY A 215 24.33 -27.31 -3.41
N ALA A 216 24.16 -27.29 -2.08
CA ALA A 216 22.89 -27.56 -1.42
C ALA A 216 22.09 -26.25 -1.32
N ALA A 217 20.82 -26.29 -1.75
CA ALA A 217 19.88 -25.20 -1.47
C ALA A 217 19.77 -25.05 0.05
N VAL A 218 19.82 -23.82 0.55
CA VAL A 218 19.54 -23.52 1.96
C VAL A 218 18.06 -23.78 2.18
N VAL A 219 17.72 -24.99 2.62
CA VAL A 219 16.34 -25.38 2.88
C VAL A 219 16.22 -26.16 4.18
N THR A 220 15.09 -25.94 4.82
CA THR A 220 14.70 -26.35 6.16
C THR A 220 14.41 -27.85 6.21
N THR A 221 15.41 -28.72 6.36
CA THR A 221 15.16 -30.17 6.43
C THR A 221 14.54 -30.57 7.76
N GLY A 222 13.31 -31.09 7.72
CA GLY A 222 12.75 -31.97 8.75
C GLY A 222 13.41 -33.35 8.68
N SER A 223 14.64 -33.46 9.17
CA SER A 223 15.20 -34.76 9.56
C SER A 223 15.16 -34.83 11.08
N ASP A 224 14.66 -35.94 11.62
CA ASP A 224 14.35 -36.18 13.04
C ASP A 224 15.52 -36.01 14.04
N ASN A 225 16.70 -35.55 13.60
CA ASN A 225 17.91 -35.39 14.40
C ASN A 225 18.68 -34.08 14.15
N VAL A 226 18.09 -33.08 13.49
CA VAL A 226 18.74 -31.77 13.31
C VAL A 226 18.00 -30.75 14.16
N GLY A 227 18.75 -30.12 15.07
CA GLY A 227 18.26 -29.17 16.05
C GLY A 227 17.38 -28.09 15.45
N LEU A 228 16.60 -27.50 16.35
CA LEU A 228 15.54 -26.56 16.05
C LEU A 228 15.90 -25.58 14.92
N LEU A 229 14.90 -25.35 14.06
CA LEU A 229 14.86 -24.36 12.99
C LEU A 229 15.50 -24.86 11.71
N GLY A 230 14.75 -24.67 10.64
CA GLY A 230 15.25 -24.54 9.28
C GLY A 230 16.17 -23.34 9.08
N SER A 231 17.14 -23.18 9.97
CA SER A 231 18.18 -22.17 9.89
C SER A 231 19.15 -22.55 8.78
N VAL A 232 19.81 -21.52 8.24
CA VAL A 232 20.93 -21.67 7.31
C VAL A 232 22.01 -22.60 7.86
N ASP A 233 22.14 -22.66 9.18
CA ASP A 233 23.11 -23.51 9.86
C ASP A 233 22.70 -24.99 9.81
N ALA A 234 21.42 -25.33 9.95
CA ALA A 234 20.93 -26.70 9.73
C ALA A 234 21.19 -27.16 8.28
N ALA A 235 20.95 -26.29 7.30
CA ALA A 235 21.23 -26.57 5.90
C ALA A 235 22.75 -26.70 5.63
N LYS A 236 23.59 -25.85 6.23
CA LYS A 236 25.05 -25.98 6.18
C LYS A 236 25.53 -27.28 6.81
N LEU A 237 24.98 -27.67 7.95
CA LEU A 237 25.33 -28.91 8.64
C LEU A 237 24.89 -30.14 7.84
N ALA A 238 23.73 -30.08 7.18
CA ALA A 238 23.26 -31.12 6.27
C ALA A 238 24.14 -31.21 5.02
N ALA A 239 24.48 -30.08 4.40
CA ALA A 239 25.38 -30.01 3.26
C ALA A 239 26.79 -30.50 3.60
N GLU A 240 27.29 -30.16 4.79
CA GLU A 240 28.59 -30.60 5.30
C GLU A 240 28.57 -32.09 5.65
N LYS A 241 27.48 -32.62 6.20
CA LYS A 241 27.27 -34.06 6.38
C LYS A 241 27.22 -34.81 5.05
N GLN A 242 26.52 -34.29 4.04
CA GLN A 242 26.49 -34.88 2.69
C GLN A 242 27.88 -34.84 2.06
N ALA A 243 28.56 -33.70 2.08
CA ALA A 243 29.93 -33.57 1.58
C ALA A 243 30.91 -34.48 2.34
N LYS A 244 30.71 -34.66 3.65
CA LYS A 244 31.49 -35.61 4.47
C LYS A 244 31.17 -37.05 4.08
N GLN A 245 29.90 -37.42 3.88
CA GLN A 245 29.51 -38.76 3.40
C GLN A 245 30.08 -39.06 2.01
N GLU A 246 30.05 -38.09 1.09
CA GLU A 246 30.67 -38.21 -0.24
C GLU A 246 32.19 -38.34 -0.14
N ARG A 247 32.83 -37.55 0.71
CA ARG A 247 34.27 -37.60 0.94
C ARG A 247 34.68 -38.91 1.63
N ASP A 248 33.93 -39.39 2.61
CA ASP A 248 34.17 -40.66 3.32
C ASP A 248 33.91 -41.86 2.40
N ALA A 249 32.92 -41.77 1.50
CA ALA A 249 32.71 -42.77 0.45
C ALA A 249 33.92 -42.82 -0.50
N GLN A 250 34.47 -41.66 -0.88
CA GLN A 250 35.68 -41.56 -1.72
C GLN A 250 36.98 -41.95 -0.99
N LEU A 251 37.08 -41.71 0.33
CA LEU A 251 38.26 -42.02 1.15
C LEU A 251 38.22 -43.41 1.79
N SER A 252 37.12 -44.16 1.67
CA SER A 252 37.02 -45.53 2.17
C SER A 252 38.07 -46.48 1.58
N ASP A 253 38.73 -46.10 0.47
CA ASP A 253 39.86 -46.80 -0.13
C ASP A 253 41.25 -46.41 0.43
N LEU A 254 41.37 -45.36 1.24
CA LEU A 254 42.65 -44.84 1.76
C LEU A 254 42.57 -44.63 3.29
N LYS A 255 42.65 -45.75 4.03
CA LYS A 255 42.76 -45.75 5.50
C LYS A 255 44.02 -45.04 6.00
N THR A 256 43.86 -43.83 6.54
CA THR A 256 44.77 -43.31 7.57
C THR A 256 43.99 -42.44 8.57
N PRO A 257 44.01 -42.75 9.88
CA PRO A 257 43.33 -41.95 10.89
C PRO A 257 44.27 -40.87 11.43
N SER A 258 43.99 -39.59 11.15
CA SER A 258 44.63 -38.49 11.87
C SER A 258 43.71 -37.30 12.14
N LYS A 259 43.34 -37.22 13.42
CA LYS A 259 43.24 -36.06 14.32
C LYS A 259 42.37 -34.84 13.99
N GLN A 260 41.54 -34.59 15.02
CA GLN A 260 40.97 -33.32 15.50
C GLN A 260 39.87 -32.71 14.61
N GLU A 261 38.69 -33.32 14.74
CA GLU A 261 37.42 -32.65 14.50
C GLU A 261 37.34 -31.38 15.35
N GLN A 262 37.46 -30.21 14.70
CA GLN A 262 36.94 -28.97 15.26
C GLN A 262 35.43 -29.15 15.35
N ALA A 263 34.93 -29.36 16.57
CA ALA A 263 33.50 -29.32 16.82
C ALA A 263 33.00 -27.93 16.38
N VAL A 264 32.27 -27.89 15.26
CA VAL A 264 31.54 -26.70 14.83
C VAL A 264 30.66 -26.32 16.01
N ALA A 265 30.87 -25.12 16.56
CA ALA A 265 30.13 -24.62 17.70
C ALA A 265 28.65 -24.66 17.34
N VAL A 266 27.92 -25.62 17.90
CA VAL A 266 26.49 -25.76 17.71
C VAL A 266 25.86 -24.56 18.40
N ASN A 267 25.09 -23.76 17.67
CA ASN A 267 24.30 -22.70 18.26
C ASN A 267 23.47 -23.30 19.39
N SER A 268 23.61 -22.75 20.59
CA SER A 268 22.72 -23.04 21.70
C SER A 268 21.29 -22.75 21.26
N ASN A 269 20.37 -23.70 21.43
CA ASN A 269 18.95 -23.47 21.16
C ASN A 269 18.37 -22.51 22.21
N ARG A 270 18.67 -21.22 22.06
CA ARG A 270 18.24 -20.15 22.97
C ARG A 270 17.40 -19.14 22.23
N VAL A 271 16.43 -18.57 22.93
CA VAL A 271 15.57 -17.51 22.42
C VAL A 271 15.66 -16.33 23.38
N ILE A 272 15.96 -15.15 22.83
CA ILE A 272 15.97 -13.90 23.60
C ILE A 272 14.65 -13.17 23.37
N VAL A 273 14.03 -12.72 24.45
CA VAL A 273 12.81 -11.91 24.42
C VAL A 273 13.12 -10.54 25.02
N ILE A 274 12.91 -9.48 24.25
CA ILE A 274 13.11 -8.10 24.69
C ILE A 274 11.76 -7.45 24.87
N ALA A 275 11.34 -7.32 26.13
CA ALA A 275 10.02 -6.86 26.50
C ALA A 275 10.00 -6.25 27.91
N ASP A 276 9.19 -5.22 28.13
CA ASP A 276 8.91 -4.72 29.48
C ASP A 276 7.63 -5.36 30.02
N THR A 277 7.76 -6.57 30.58
CA THR A 277 6.66 -7.33 31.19
C THR A 277 6.02 -6.62 32.40
N SER A 278 6.61 -5.53 32.90
CA SER A 278 6.05 -4.75 34.00
C SER A 278 5.13 -3.62 33.56
N GLN A 279 5.41 -2.99 32.42
CA GLN A 279 4.65 -1.83 31.91
C GLN A 279 3.76 -2.16 30.70
N ASP A 280 4.20 -3.10 29.86
CA ASP A 280 3.51 -3.44 28.62
C ASP A 280 2.48 -4.55 28.87
N PRO A 281 1.17 -4.26 28.73
CA PRO A 281 0.12 -5.24 28.97
C PRO A 281 0.21 -6.43 28.01
N LEU A 282 0.62 -6.20 26.76
CA LEU A 282 0.78 -7.25 25.75
C LEU A 282 1.90 -8.20 26.17
N ALA A 283 3.07 -7.67 26.49
CA ALA A 283 4.21 -8.44 26.94
C ALA A 283 3.95 -9.22 28.24
N LYS A 284 3.26 -8.57 29.19
CA LYS A 284 2.95 -9.16 30.50
C LYS A 284 2.17 -10.48 30.39
N GLN A 285 1.22 -10.56 29.45
CA GLN A 285 0.39 -11.75 29.25
C GLN A 285 1.03 -12.72 28.26
N LEU A 286 1.56 -12.22 27.14
CA LEU A 286 2.01 -13.05 26.03
C LEU A 286 3.34 -13.75 26.28
N VAL A 287 4.30 -13.10 26.95
CA VAL A 287 5.65 -13.68 27.18
C VAL A 287 5.59 -14.99 27.98
N PRO A 288 4.88 -15.09 29.12
CA PRO A 288 4.73 -16.35 29.84
C PRO A 288 4.06 -17.44 29.00
N ALA A 289 2.90 -17.12 28.39
CA ALA A 289 2.13 -18.08 27.60
C ALA A 289 2.92 -18.65 26.40
N PHE A 290 3.67 -17.79 25.71
CA PHE A 290 4.56 -18.20 24.63
C PHE A 290 5.74 -19.03 25.14
N SER A 291 6.36 -18.64 26.26
CA SER A 291 7.51 -19.35 26.82
C SER A 291 7.15 -20.79 27.21
N ASP A 292 6.00 -20.98 27.84
CA ASP A 292 5.50 -22.30 28.24
C ASP A 292 5.23 -23.19 27.01
N LYS A 293 4.56 -22.64 25.98
CA LYS A 293 4.30 -23.36 24.71
C LYS A 293 5.60 -23.70 23.97
N LEU A 294 6.55 -22.77 23.90
CA LEU A 294 7.82 -22.98 23.21
C LEU A 294 8.67 -24.06 23.89
N GLN A 295 8.76 -24.05 25.22
CA GLN A 295 9.46 -25.10 25.97
C GLN A 295 8.80 -26.47 25.82
N ALA A 296 7.46 -26.51 25.78
CA ALA A 296 6.72 -27.76 25.56
C ALA A 296 6.93 -28.32 24.15
N ALA A 297 6.91 -27.45 23.13
CA ALA A 297 7.12 -27.81 21.74
C ALA A 297 8.57 -28.24 21.45
N ILE A 298 9.54 -27.67 22.19
CA ILE A 298 10.96 -27.83 21.90
C ILE A 298 11.70 -28.25 23.17
N PRO A 299 11.76 -29.56 23.45
CA PRO A 299 12.47 -30.07 24.63
C PRO A 299 13.98 -29.79 24.62
N THR A 300 14.56 -29.50 23.44
CA THR A 300 15.97 -29.18 23.27
C THR A 300 16.31 -27.70 23.48
N LEU A 301 15.33 -26.87 23.86
CA LEU A 301 15.52 -25.45 24.10
C LEU A 301 16.24 -25.26 25.44
N GLU A 302 17.41 -24.64 25.41
CA GLU A 302 18.26 -24.49 26.60
C GLU A 302 17.72 -23.42 27.55
N ALA A 303 17.34 -22.26 27.00
CA ALA A 303 16.85 -21.12 27.78
C ALA A 303 16.00 -20.16 26.94
N ILE A 304 15.05 -19.51 27.61
CA ILE A 304 14.33 -18.33 27.11
C ILE A 304 14.70 -17.17 28.04
N ASP A 305 15.53 -16.26 27.57
CA ASP A 305 16.02 -15.14 28.37
C ASP A 305 15.19 -13.89 28.08
N VAL A 306 14.58 -13.33 29.14
CA VAL A 306 13.74 -12.13 29.02
C VAL A 306 14.51 -10.91 29.55
N TYR A 307 14.69 -9.89 28.70
CA TYR A 307 15.36 -8.64 29.03
C TYR A 307 14.42 -7.45 28.86
N LYS A 308 14.49 -6.47 29.76
CA LYS A 308 13.84 -5.18 29.51
C LYS A 308 14.61 -4.40 28.45
N PRO A 309 13.95 -3.52 27.67
CA PRO A 309 14.63 -2.64 26.73
C PRO A 309 15.74 -1.77 27.35
N THR A 310 15.65 -1.48 28.65
CA THR A 310 16.65 -0.72 29.42
C THR A 310 17.81 -1.57 29.94
N ASP A 311 17.69 -2.90 29.91
CA ASP A 311 18.69 -3.81 30.44
C ASP A 311 19.88 -3.94 29.49
N THR A 312 21.00 -4.39 30.03
CA THR A 312 22.22 -4.61 29.25
C THR A 312 22.13 -5.95 28.52
N ILE A 313 21.58 -5.94 27.31
CA ILE A 313 21.46 -7.13 26.45
C ILE A 313 22.86 -7.68 26.13
N PRO A 314 23.08 -9.01 26.19
CA PRO A 314 24.36 -9.60 25.85
C PRO A 314 24.76 -9.27 24.40
N LEU A 315 26.05 -9.00 24.19
CA LEU A 315 26.56 -8.73 22.85
C LEU A 315 26.48 -10.00 22.00
N GLY A 316 26.07 -9.86 20.74
CA GLY A 316 25.86 -10.99 19.84
C GLY A 316 24.65 -11.85 20.17
N GLY A 317 23.77 -11.41 21.09
CA GLY A 317 22.58 -12.15 21.48
C GLY A 317 22.89 -13.50 22.13
N ASP A 318 24.10 -13.66 22.70
CA ASP A 318 24.53 -14.89 23.39
C ASP A 318 24.27 -16.21 22.65
N ASN A 319 24.49 -16.20 21.32
CA ASN A 319 24.21 -17.33 20.41
C ASN A 319 22.74 -17.76 20.36
N ALA A 320 21.80 -16.86 20.69
CA ALA A 320 20.38 -17.11 20.51
C ALA A 320 20.06 -17.28 19.02
N VAL A 321 19.18 -18.22 18.70
CA VAL A 321 18.79 -18.48 17.31
C VAL A 321 17.75 -17.47 16.83
N CYS A 322 16.88 -17.06 17.74
CA CYS A 322 15.81 -16.10 17.49
C CYS A 322 15.77 -15.02 18.57
N ALA A 323 15.49 -13.77 18.18
CA ALA A 323 15.22 -12.67 19.09
C ALA A 323 13.80 -12.11 18.86
N LEU A 324 12.98 -12.09 19.90
CA LEU A 324 11.64 -11.50 19.91
C LEU A 324 11.74 -10.09 20.49
N LEU A 325 11.17 -9.11 19.81
CA LEU A 325 11.17 -7.70 20.20
C LEU A 325 9.72 -7.22 20.32
N PHE A 326 9.30 -6.85 21.53
CA PHE A 326 8.00 -6.21 21.72
C PHE A 326 8.12 -4.73 21.37
N CYS A 327 7.72 -4.36 20.15
CA CYS A 327 7.72 -2.99 19.65
C CYS A 327 6.87 -2.06 20.53
N THR A 328 5.86 -2.63 21.20
CA THR A 328 5.00 -1.94 22.17
C THR A 328 5.72 -1.54 23.47
N SER A 329 6.82 -2.23 23.82
CA SER A 329 7.65 -1.95 24.99
C SER A 329 8.77 -0.93 24.72
N LEU A 330 9.01 -0.57 23.45
CA LEU A 330 10.09 0.34 23.06
C LEU A 330 9.58 1.79 23.04
N SER A 331 10.45 2.72 23.47
CA SER A 331 10.11 4.16 23.49
C SER A 331 10.10 4.78 22.09
N ASP A 332 11.06 4.39 21.25
CA ASP A 332 11.32 5.04 19.97
C ASP A 332 12.29 4.22 19.10
N ARG A 333 12.50 4.69 17.86
CA ARG A 333 13.46 4.14 16.90
C ARG A 333 14.89 4.07 17.45
N SER A 334 15.32 5.02 18.28
CA SER A 334 16.69 5.05 18.80
C SER A 334 16.96 3.93 19.82
N ALA A 335 15.96 3.58 20.63
CA ALA A 335 16.04 2.42 21.51
C ALA A 335 16.22 1.12 20.73
N LEU A 336 15.46 0.93 19.65
CA LEU A 336 15.63 -0.23 18.76
C LEU A 336 17.05 -0.31 18.19
N ASN A 337 17.58 0.80 17.66
CA ASN A 337 18.94 0.80 17.09
C ASN A 337 20.00 0.38 18.10
N LYS A 338 19.92 0.87 19.35
CA LYS A 338 20.86 0.46 20.42
C LYS A 338 20.76 -1.03 20.75
N ILE A 339 19.54 -1.57 20.74
CA ILE A 339 19.27 -3.00 20.96
C ILE A 339 19.87 -3.82 19.81
N MET A 340 19.58 -3.41 18.57
CA MET A 340 20.07 -4.07 17.35
C MET A 340 21.59 -4.04 17.24
N ASP A 341 22.22 -2.91 17.56
CA ASP A 341 23.68 -2.76 17.59
C ASP A 341 24.34 -3.72 18.58
N ARG A 342 23.66 -4.10 19.67
CA ARG A 342 24.17 -5.08 20.63
C ARG A 342 23.89 -6.51 20.19
N LEU A 343 22.65 -6.81 19.79
CA LEU A 343 22.22 -8.15 19.36
C LEU A 343 22.99 -8.63 18.13
N LEU A 344 23.21 -7.76 17.14
CA LEU A 344 23.78 -8.14 15.86
C LEU A 344 25.31 -8.06 15.81
N ARG A 345 25.95 -7.50 16.85
CA ARG A 345 27.40 -7.36 16.91
C ARG A 345 28.06 -8.70 17.23
N ARG A 346 28.91 -9.17 16.33
CA ARG A 346 29.76 -10.35 16.57
C ARG A 346 30.75 -10.04 17.70
N THR A 347 30.75 -10.87 18.74
CA THR A 347 31.66 -10.72 19.88
C THR A 347 32.35 -12.02 20.25
N LEU A 348 33.58 -11.93 20.75
CA LEU A 348 34.29 -13.08 21.31
C LEU A 348 33.66 -13.40 22.68
N GLN A 349 33.08 -14.59 22.79
CA GLN A 349 32.57 -15.13 24.04
C GLN A 349 33.74 -15.49 24.99
N PRO A 350 33.51 -15.65 26.31
CA PRO A 350 34.55 -15.98 27.28
C PRO A 350 35.36 -17.25 26.94
N GLY A 351 34.79 -18.18 26.18
CA GLY A 351 35.46 -19.39 25.67
C GLY A 351 36.30 -19.18 24.40
N GLY A 352 36.48 -17.94 23.94
CA GLY A 352 37.19 -17.62 22.69
C GLY A 352 36.39 -17.91 21.41
N ALA A 353 35.20 -18.50 21.52
CA ALA A 353 34.28 -18.69 20.40
C ALA A 353 33.70 -17.35 19.95
N LEU A 354 33.59 -17.14 18.64
CA LEU A 354 32.89 -15.97 18.11
C LEU A 354 31.39 -16.22 18.25
N GLY A 355 30.71 -15.35 18.99
CA GLY A 355 29.27 -15.42 19.14
C GLY A 355 28.56 -15.17 17.81
N SER A 356 27.57 -16.00 17.49
CA SER A 356 26.73 -15.87 16.31
C SER A 356 25.51 -15.00 16.65
N PRO A 357 25.24 -13.94 15.86
CA PRO A 357 24.01 -13.16 16.04
C PRO A 357 22.79 -14.01 15.72
N PRO A 358 21.59 -13.64 16.24
CA PRO A 358 20.34 -14.29 15.86
C PRO A 358 20.13 -14.30 14.35
N THR A 359 19.53 -15.38 13.84
CA THR A 359 19.19 -15.53 12.42
C THR A 359 17.78 -15.06 12.11
N GLN A 360 16.91 -14.98 13.12
CA GLN A 360 15.53 -14.51 12.98
C GLN A 360 15.22 -13.44 14.02
N LEU A 361 14.59 -12.37 13.58
CA LEU A 361 14.05 -11.32 14.43
C LEU A 361 12.53 -11.31 14.32
N ILE A 362 11.83 -11.29 15.43
CA ILE A 362 10.38 -11.24 15.44
C ILE A 362 9.93 -9.97 16.17
N GLY A 363 9.37 -9.02 15.43
CA GLY A 363 8.73 -7.84 15.98
C GLY A 363 7.28 -8.14 16.37
N ILE A 364 6.92 -7.88 17.61
CA ILE A 364 5.55 -8.01 18.11
C ILE A 364 4.98 -6.62 18.32
N THR A 365 3.87 -6.32 17.66
CA THR A 365 3.26 -4.98 17.63
C THR A 365 1.73 -5.08 17.73
N SER A 366 1.09 -3.94 17.89
CA SER A 366 -0.38 -3.83 17.90
C SER A 366 -0.93 -3.65 16.49
N LEU A 367 -2.20 -4.02 16.26
CA LEU A 367 -2.94 -3.60 15.07
C LEU A 367 -3.02 -2.06 14.96
N GLY A 368 -3.23 -1.58 13.74
CA GLY A 368 -3.47 -0.18 13.41
C GLY A 368 -2.22 0.63 13.04
N THR A 369 -1.03 0.05 13.05
CA THR A 369 0.22 0.77 12.72
C THR A 369 0.34 1.15 11.24
N GLU A 370 -0.34 0.47 10.31
CA GLU A 370 -0.39 0.89 8.89
C GLU A 370 -1.62 1.75 8.56
N ARG A 371 -2.57 1.84 9.49
CA ARG A 371 -3.88 2.49 9.30
C ARG A 371 -4.06 3.71 10.19
N THR A 372 -2.97 4.39 10.53
CA THR A 372 -2.97 5.55 11.45
C THR A 372 -3.76 6.75 10.95
N ASP A 373 -4.12 6.77 9.67
CA ASP A 373 -5.01 7.74 9.02
C ASP A 373 -6.49 7.35 9.07
N LYS A 374 -6.82 6.10 9.36
CA LYS A 374 -8.20 5.58 9.37
C LYS A 374 -8.79 5.57 10.78
N MET A 375 -10.08 5.84 10.90
CA MET A 375 -10.81 5.68 12.17
C MET A 375 -10.96 4.18 12.49
N PRO A 376 -10.81 3.74 13.76
CA PRO A 376 -10.62 4.53 14.98
C PRO A 376 -9.15 4.89 15.30
N TYR A 377 -8.19 4.38 14.54
CA TYR A 377 -6.75 4.49 14.81
C TYR A 377 -6.21 5.92 14.73
N SER A 378 -6.78 6.76 13.85
CA SER A 378 -6.39 8.17 13.76
C SER A 378 -6.64 8.94 15.04
N MET A 379 -7.73 8.65 15.78
CA MET A 379 -7.94 9.24 17.11
C MET A 379 -6.93 8.72 18.12
N GLN A 380 -6.67 7.41 18.15
CA GLN A 380 -5.68 6.84 19.06
C GLN A 380 -4.29 7.44 18.83
N ASN A 381 -3.94 7.69 17.56
CA ASN A 381 -2.67 8.28 17.19
C ASN A 381 -2.60 9.79 17.50
N LEU A 382 -3.71 10.54 17.38
CA LEU A 382 -3.76 11.96 17.78
C LEU A 382 -3.44 12.19 19.26
N PHE A 383 -3.79 11.25 20.14
CA PHE A 383 -3.59 11.37 21.59
C PHE A 383 -2.21 10.90 22.10
N GLY A 384 -1.24 10.64 21.23
CA GLY A 384 0.12 10.34 21.69
C GLY A 384 1.13 9.84 20.65
N GLY A 385 0.78 9.80 19.37
CA GLY A 385 1.67 9.37 18.29
C GLY A 385 2.19 7.93 18.42
N LYS A 386 1.59 7.12 19.31
CA LYS A 386 2.14 5.82 19.70
C LYS A 386 2.13 4.82 18.53
N LEU A 387 1.13 4.88 17.66
CA LEU A 387 1.03 3.98 16.50
C LEU A 387 2.07 4.36 15.44
N ASP A 388 2.27 5.66 15.17
CA ASP A 388 3.33 6.10 14.26
C ASP A 388 4.73 5.76 14.81
N GLN A 389 4.95 5.89 16.12
CA GLN A 389 6.20 5.47 16.75
C GLN A 389 6.45 3.97 16.57
N ARG A 390 5.43 3.13 16.78
CA ARG A 390 5.51 1.68 16.55
C ARG A 390 5.78 1.36 15.08
N ARG A 391 5.11 2.04 14.15
CA ARG A 391 5.37 1.94 12.71
C ARG A 391 6.83 2.27 12.37
N GLN A 392 7.38 3.35 12.92
CA GLN A 392 8.80 3.72 12.71
C GLN A 392 9.77 2.66 13.26
N ILE A 393 9.42 1.99 14.35
CA ILE A 393 10.18 0.88 14.92
C ILE A 393 10.11 -0.34 13.98
N GLU A 394 8.92 -0.68 13.47
CA GLU A 394 8.72 -1.75 12.47
C GLU A 394 9.55 -1.49 11.21
N GLU A 395 9.45 -0.30 10.63
CA GLU A 395 10.20 0.10 9.42
C GLU A 395 11.72 0.04 9.67
N GLN A 396 12.19 0.46 10.85
CA GLN A 396 13.60 0.36 11.20
C GLN A 396 14.06 -1.10 11.36
N LEU A 397 13.22 -1.99 11.91
CA LEU A 397 13.54 -3.41 12.03
C LEU A 397 13.73 -4.00 10.63
N ILE A 398 12.78 -3.77 9.71
CA ILE A 398 12.84 -4.22 8.32
C ILE A 398 14.09 -3.65 7.63
N THR A 399 14.33 -2.33 7.75
CA THR A 399 15.49 -1.66 7.15
C THR A 399 16.81 -2.25 7.66
N THR A 400 16.88 -2.57 8.96
CA THR A 400 18.08 -3.16 9.57
C THR A 400 18.37 -4.53 8.98
N VAL A 401 17.33 -5.33 8.73
CA VAL A 401 17.48 -6.63 8.08
C VAL A 401 17.89 -6.49 6.61
N GLN A 402 17.20 -5.64 5.84
CA GLN A 402 17.47 -5.44 4.41
C GLN A 402 18.84 -4.84 4.12
N THR A 403 19.31 -3.90 4.95
CA THR A 403 20.64 -3.26 4.78
C THR A 403 21.79 -4.15 5.21
N ARG A 404 21.52 -5.23 5.96
CA ARG A 404 22.55 -6.11 6.51
C ARG A 404 23.03 -7.10 5.45
N VAL A 405 24.20 -6.82 4.89
CA VAL A 405 24.89 -7.72 3.92
C VAL A 405 25.89 -8.65 4.61
N THR A 406 25.58 -9.16 5.80
CA THR A 406 26.50 -10.05 6.54
C THR A 406 25.93 -11.45 6.63
N GLU A 407 26.77 -12.48 6.43
CA GLU A 407 26.41 -13.87 6.73
C GLU A 407 26.37 -14.09 8.26
N PRO A 408 25.48 -14.93 8.83
CA PRO A 408 24.32 -15.55 8.18
C PRO A 408 23.24 -14.51 7.82
N PRO A 409 22.41 -14.79 6.80
CA PRO A 409 21.28 -13.92 6.48
C PRO A 409 20.38 -13.80 7.70
N LEU A 410 19.80 -12.62 7.84
CA LEU A 410 18.91 -12.27 8.93
C LEU A 410 17.49 -12.21 8.36
N ASP A 411 16.55 -12.84 9.04
CA ASP A 411 15.15 -12.82 8.68
C ASP A 411 14.38 -11.92 9.65
N TYR A 412 13.31 -11.29 9.18
CA TYR A 412 12.35 -10.64 10.07
C TYR A 412 10.97 -11.27 9.98
N THR A 413 10.21 -11.21 11.06
CA THR A 413 8.77 -11.45 11.05
C THR A 413 8.11 -10.37 11.88
N ILE A 414 7.06 -9.72 11.40
CA ILE A 414 6.29 -8.78 12.22
C ILE A 414 4.92 -9.38 12.47
N CYS A 415 4.63 -9.68 13.74
CA CYS A 415 3.34 -10.19 14.18
C CYS A 415 2.53 -9.06 14.83
N LYS A 416 1.39 -8.74 14.23
CA LYS A 416 0.45 -7.72 14.71
C LYS A 416 -0.74 -8.41 15.38
N PHE A 417 -0.94 -8.12 16.67
CA PHE A 417 -2.06 -8.67 17.44
C PHE A 417 -3.03 -7.57 17.84
N GLY A 418 -4.31 -7.91 17.91
CA GLY A 418 -5.32 -7.05 18.50
C GLY A 418 -5.17 -6.98 20.02
N ASP A 419 -6.13 -6.32 20.68
CA ASP A 419 -6.16 -6.32 22.14
C ASP A 419 -6.30 -7.76 22.66
N ILE A 420 -5.37 -8.18 23.53
CA ILE A 420 -5.41 -9.51 24.12
C ILE A 420 -6.55 -9.58 25.15
N LYS A 421 -7.41 -10.58 25.00
CA LYS A 421 -8.45 -10.92 25.97
C LYS A 421 -8.31 -12.38 26.40
N ASP A 422 -8.42 -12.61 27.71
CA ASP A 422 -8.31 -13.95 28.32
C ASP A 422 -9.55 -14.83 28.05
N SER A 423 -10.71 -14.21 27.80
CA SER A 423 -11.91 -14.91 27.37
C SER A 423 -11.81 -15.27 25.90
N SER A 424 -12.18 -16.51 25.52
CA SER A 424 -12.35 -16.92 24.12
C SER A 424 -13.11 -15.83 23.37
N SER A 425 -12.42 -15.11 22.48
CA SER A 425 -13.09 -14.18 21.58
C SER A 425 -14.09 -15.00 20.77
N ASN A 426 -15.33 -14.53 20.65
CA ASN A 426 -16.31 -15.15 19.76
C ASN A 426 -15.96 -14.93 18.28
N ASP A 427 -14.91 -14.15 18.01
CA ASP A 427 -14.41 -13.88 16.68
C ASP A 427 -13.64 -15.11 16.16
N ASP A 428 -13.99 -15.54 14.95
CA ASP A 428 -13.29 -16.61 14.24
C ASP A 428 -11.81 -16.24 14.03
N PHE A 429 -10.94 -17.26 14.09
CA PHE A 429 -9.52 -17.06 13.80
C PHE A 429 -9.32 -16.58 12.35
N ILE A 430 -8.70 -15.40 12.22
CA ILE A 430 -8.34 -14.82 10.93
C ILE A 430 -6.90 -14.36 10.99
N MET A 431 -6.10 -14.82 10.04
CA MET A 431 -4.73 -14.37 9.82
C MET A 431 -4.57 -13.84 8.39
N MET A 432 -3.98 -12.65 8.26
CA MET A 432 -3.80 -11.96 6.98
C MET A 432 -2.42 -11.31 6.90
N PRO A 433 -1.85 -11.12 5.69
CA PRO A 433 -0.63 -10.34 5.53
C PRO A 433 -0.88 -8.85 5.86
N GLY A 434 0.14 -8.17 6.39
CA GLY A 434 0.10 -6.75 6.74
C GLY A 434 -0.73 -6.43 7.99
N ASP A 435 -1.42 -5.30 7.98
CA ASP A 435 -2.32 -4.82 9.05
C ASP A 435 -3.72 -4.51 8.47
N VAL A 436 -4.43 -5.55 8.05
CA VAL A 436 -5.70 -5.40 7.31
C VAL A 436 -6.93 -5.61 8.20
N VAL A 437 -6.81 -6.48 9.20
CA VAL A 437 -7.95 -6.93 10.02
C VAL A 437 -8.09 -6.12 11.31
N ASP A 438 -9.32 -6.01 11.80
CA ASP A 438 -9.64 -5.43 13.11
C ASP A 438 -10.24 -6.51 13.99
N GLY A 439 -9.92 -6.50 15.29
CA GLY A 439 -10.48 -7.44 16.22
C GLY A 439 -9.66 -7.59 17.48
N THR A 440 -10.09 -8.50 18.34
CA THR A 440 -9.33 -8.92 19.51
C THR A 440 -8.69 -10.27 19.27
N THR A 441 -7.54 -10.52 19.89
CA THR A 441 -6.82 -11.79 19.72
C THR A 441 -6.85 -12.53 21.04
N SER A 442 -7.23 -13.81 21.04
CA SER A 442 -7.12 -14.60 22.25
C SER A 442 -5.63 -14.81 22.62
N LEU A 443 -5.33 -14.88 23.92
CA LEU A 443 -3.96 -15.09 24.40
C LEU A 443 -3.36 -16.39 23.84
N GLU A 444 -4.16 -17.46 23.79
CA GLU A 444 -3.76 -18.75 23.25
C GLU A 444 -3.45 -18.67 21.74
N THR A 445 -4.32 -18.00 20.96
CA THR A 445 -4.10 -17.76 19.53
C THR A 445 -2.79 -17.02 19.29
N ALA A 446 -2.56 -15.91 20.01
CA ALA A 446 -1.36 -15.10 19.82
C ALA A 446 -0.08 -15.91 20.13
N ALA A 447 -0.09 -16.69 21.22
CA ALA A 447 1.04 -17.52 21.60
C ALA A 447 1.30 -18.65 20.58
N GLU A 448 0.24 -19.26 20.03
CA GLU A 448 0.35 -20.30 19.00
C GLU A 448 0.85 -19.74 17.67
N VAL A 449 0.34 -18.58 17.22
CA VAL A 449 0.84 -17.89 16.01
C VAL A 449 2.33 -17.59 16.15
N LEU A 450 2.78 -17.13 17.33
CA LEU A 450 4.21 -16.92 17.60
C LEU A 450 5.01 -18.21 17.57
N LEU A 451 4.50 -19.28 18.18
CA LEU A 451 5.15 -20.59 18.15
C LEU A 451 5.32 -21.07 16.70
N GLN A 452 4.27 -20.98 15.90
CA GLN A 452 4.28 -21.35 14.48
C GLN A 452 5.28 -20.50 13.70
N ALA A 453 5.26 -19.18 13.86
CA ALA A 453 6.16 -18.26 13.18
C ALA A 453 7.64 -18.45 13.56
N VAL A 454 7.91 -18.81 14.82
CA VAL A 454 9.27 -19.09 15.30
C VAL A 454 9.73 -20.45 14.81
N ALA A 455 8.98 -21.52 15.09
CA ALA A 455 9.51 -22.88 15.06
C ALA A 455 9.21 -23.63 13.76
N TYR A 456 8.01 -23.45 13.19
CA TYR A 456 7.46 -24.39 12.21
C TYR A 456 7.31 -23.79 10.81
N GLN A 457 6.92 -22.52 10.72
CA GLN A 457 6.40 -21.94 9.48
C GLN A 457 7.44 -21.10 8.74
N PRO A 458 8.03 -21.60 7.64
CA PRO A 458 9.04 -20.86 6.89
C PRO A 458 8.47 -19.61 6.20
N PHE A 459 7.18 -19.64 5.84
CA PHE A 459 6.49 -18.50 5.22
C PHE A 459 6.32 -17.30 6.16
N ALA A 460 6.56 -17.48 7.47
CA ALA A 460 6.61 -16.36 8.41
C ALA A 460 7.84 -15.46 8.19
N ARG A 461 8.89 -15.96 7.51
CA ARG A 461 10.14 -15.23 7.33
C ARG A 461 10.01 -14.14 6.27
N ASN A 462 10.53 -12.97 6.59
CA ASN A 462 10.41 -11.72 5.86
C ASN A 462 8.95 -11.31 5.57
N ALA A 463 8.05 -11.65 6.49
CA ALA A 463 6.64 -11.35 6.38
C ALA A 463 6.16 -10.44 7.52
N THR A 464 5.16 -9.62 7.21
CA THR A 464 4.33 -8.92 8.19
C THR A 464 2.96 -9.58 8.17
N LEU A 465 2.45 -9.99 9.33
CA LEU A 465 1.16 -10.66 9.48
C LEU A 465 0.36 -10.01 10.61
N CYS A 466 -0.96 -10.05 10.47
CA CYS A 466 -1.91 -9.73 11.53
C CYS A 466 -2.77 -10.96 11.84
N ALA A 467 -3.05 -11.17 13.13
CA ALA A 467 -3.87 -12.29 13.59
C ALA A 467 -4.89 -11.83 14.64
N VAL A 468 -6.16 -12.14 14.41
CA VAL A 468 -7.30 -11.85 15.30
C VAL A 468 -8.14 -13.10 15.53
N GLY A 469 -8.98 -13.07 16.56
CA GLY A 469 -9.89 -14.15 16.91
C GLY A 469 -9.31 -15.25 17.80
N ALA A 470 -10.12 -16.29 17.98
CA ALA A 470 -9.80 -17.47 18.78
C ALA A 470 -9.60 -18.68 17.86
N LEU A 471 -8.53 -19.44 18.10
CA LEU A 471 -8.35 -20.72 17.43
C LEU A 471 -9.50 -21.67 17.76
N PRO A 472 -10.04 -22.39 16.78
CA PRO A 472 -11.03 -23.41 17.05
C PRO A 472 -10.40 -24.52 17.92
N SER A 473 -11.21 -25.05 18.84
CA SER A 473 -10.79 -26.18 19.67
C SER A 473 -10.56 -27.41 18.79
N GLY A 474 -9.39 -28.04 18.91
CA GLY A 474 -9.01 -29.19 18.08
C GLY A 474 -8.61 -28.82 16.64
N HIS A 475 -8.06 -27.62 16.42
CA HIS A 475 -7.50 -27.24 15.12
C HIS A 475 -6.47 -28.26 14.62
N ASN A 476 -6.44 -28.48 13.30
CA ASN A 476 -5.44 -29.31 12.65
C ASN A 476 -4.25 -28.45 12.18
N ASP A 477 -3.10 -29.08 11.97
CA ASP A 477 -1.88 -28.44 11.42
C ASP A 477 -2.15 -27.79 10.05
N ASP A 478 -3.09 -28.34 9.26
CA ASP A 478 -3.51 -27.78 7.97
C ASP A 478 -3.99 -26.32 8.05
N ILE A 479 -4.56 -25.90 9.19
CA ILE A 479 -5.01 -24.51 9.39
C ILE A 479 -3.80 -23.58 9.41
N TRP A 480 -2.69 -24.00 10.01
CA TRP A 480 -1.47 -23.22 10.05
C TRP A 480 -0.82 -23.13 8.69
N ASP A 481 -0.73 -24.25 7.98
CA ASP A 481 -0.17 -24.26 6.63
C ASP A 481 -0.99 -23.36 5.69
N ASP A 482 -2.33 -23.44 5.72
CA ASP A 482 -3.18 -22.55 4.92
C ASP A 482 -3.03 -21.07 5.28
N ALA A 483 -2.97 -20.77 6.59
CA ALA A 483 -2.85 -19.42 7.10
C ALA A 483 -1.50 -18.80 6.75
N PHE A 484 -0.39 -19.48 7.01
CA PHE A 484 0.96 -18.98 6.73
C PHE A 484 1.28 -18.94 5.25
N LEU A 485 0.66 -19.80 4.44
CA LEU A 485 0.78 -19.74 2.99
C LEU A 485 0.22 -18.42 2.40
N ARG A 486 -0.65 -17.69 3.14
CA ARG A 486 -1.08 -16.32 2.76
C ARG A 486 0.06 -15.29 2.80
N LEU A 487 1.15 -15.63 3.47
CA LEU A 487 2.35 -14.81 3.57
C LEU A 487 3.36 -15.16 2.46
N ASP A 488 3.15 -16.23 1.69
CA ASP A 488 4.00 -16.61 0.55
C ASP A 488 3.83 -15.66 -0.64
N GLY A 489 4.58 -14.57 -0.58
CA GLY A 489 4.49 -13.47 -1.53
C GLY A 489 3.23 -12.63 -1.32
N PRO A 490 3.08 -11.54 -2.08
CA PRO A 490 1.88 -10.73 -2.05
C PRO A 490 0.75 -11.51 -2.73
N GLU A 491 0.07 -12.36 -1.97
CA GLU A 491 -1.17 -12.99 -2.39
C GLU A 491 -2.21 -11.89 -2.59
N LEU A 492 -2.77 -11.83 -3.80
CA LEU A 492 -3.75 -10.83 -4.18
C LEU A 492 -5.17 -11.29 -3.85
N GLU A 493 -5.47 -12.55 -4.14
CA GLU A 493 -6.81 -13.11 -3.97
C GLU A 493 -6.77 -14.64 -3.88
N ARG A 494 -7.72 -15.20 -3.13
CA ARG A 494 -7.84 -16.64 -2.87
C ARG A 494 -9.28 -17.11 -3.06
N TRP A 495 -9.46 -18.15 -3.84
CA TRP A 495 -10.75 -18.82 -3.99
C TRP A 495 -10.67 -20.25 -3.46
N THR A 496 -11.39 -20.50 -2.37
CA THR A 496 -11.58 -21.82 -1.73
C THR A 496 -13.07 -22.10 -1.63
N SER A 497 -13.72 -22.27 -2.78
CA SER A 497 -15.15 -22.62 -2.84
C SER A 497 -15.30 -24.11 -3.15
N PRO A 498 -16.20 -24.85 -2.45
CA PRO A 498 -16.58 -26.19 -2.86
C PRO A 498 -17.08 -26.26 -4.30
N ALA A 499 -17.57 -25.14 -4.86
CA ALA A 499 -18.02 -25.04 -6.24
C ALA A 499 -16.88 -25.07 -7.27
N LEU A 500 -15.61 -24.97 -6.85
CA LEU A 500 -14.46 -25.19 -7.75
C LEU A 500 -14.36 -26.65 -8.21
N GLY A 501 -14.98 -27.57 -7.48
CA GLY A 501 -14.96 -29.01 -7.74
C GLY A 501 -13.93 -29.76 -6.89
N THR A 502 -13.71 -31.02 -7.25
CA THR A 502 -12.76 -31.92 -6.57
C THR A 502 -11.49 -32.12 -7.40
N ALA A 503 -10.51 -32.83 -6.86
CA ALA A 503 -9.30 -33.23 -7.59
C ALA A 503 -9.55 -33.85 -8.98
N ALA A 504 -10.73 -34.43 -9.24
CA ALA A 504 -11.06 -35.03 -10.54
C ALA A 504 -11.19 -33.99 -11.68
N VAL A 505 -11.55 -32.73 -11.36
CA VAL A 505 -11.67 -31.65 -12.36
C VAL A 505 -10.42 -30.76 -12.43
N TYR A 506 -9.38 -31.10 -11.67
CA TYR A 506 -8.14 -30.32 -11.56
C TYR A 506 -7.51 -29.98 -12.92
N ASP A 507 -7.32 -30.99 -13.78
CA ASP A 507 -6.68 -30.79 -15.09
C ASP A 507 -7.52 -29.88 -15.99
N ARG A 508 -8.86 -30.03 -15.97
CA ARG A 508 -9.77 -29.18 -16.74
C ARG A 508 -9.77 -27.74 -16.24
N LEU A 509 -9.71 -27.51 -14.92
CA LEU A 509 -9.60 -26.18 -14.34
C LEU A 509 -8.26 -25.52 -14.72
N CYS A 510 -7.17 -26.29 -14.74
CA CYS A 510 -5.86 -25.80 -15.21
C CYS A 510 -5.90 -25.41 -16.70
N GLU A 511 -6.51 -26.25 -17.55
CA GLU A 511 -6.71 -25.95 -18.97
C GLU A 511 -7.57 -24.70 -19.16
N PHE A 512 -8.71 -24.60 -18.47
CA PHE A 512 -9.60 -23.45 -18.50
C PHE A 512 -8.88 -22.15 -18.14
N LEU A 513 -8.11 -22.13 -17.04
CA LEU A 513 -7.38 -20.93 -16.63
C LEU A 513 -6.23 -20.58 -17.60
N ASN A 514 -5.61 -21.57 -18.23
CA ASN A 514 -4.61 -21.32 -19.25
C ASN A 514 -5.24 -20.73 -20.53
N GLU A 515 -6.38 -21.25 -20.98
CA GLU A 515 -7.14 -20.69 -22.10
C GLU A 515 -7.62 -19.26 -21.79
N TRP A 516 -8.17 -19.04 -20.60
CA TRP A 516 -8.56 -17.72 -20.11
C TRP A 516 -7.39 -16.75 -20.14
N ALA A 517 -6.23 -17.14 -19.60
CA ALA A 517 -5.04 -16.29 -19.56
C ALA A 517 -4.56 -15.90 -20.96
N ASN A 518 -4.53 -16.86 -21.90
CA ASN A 518 -4.13 -16.61 -23.28
C ASN A 518 -5.13 -15.69 -24.00
N ASN A 519 -6.44 -15.92 -23.83
CA ASN A 519 -7.48 -15.07 -24.40
C ASN A 519 -7.44 -13.65 -23.82
N PHE A 520 -7.16 -13.54 -22.52
CA PHE A 520 -7.03 -12.26 -21.84
C PHE A 520 -5.79 -11.48 -22.31
N ALA A 521 -4.66 -12.15 -22.53
CA ALA A 521 -3.46 -11.52 -23.08
C ALA A 521 -3.62 -11.08 -24.55
N LEU A 522 -4.43 -11.78 -25.35
CA LEU A 522 -4.78 -11.37 -26.72
C LEU A 522 -5.69 -10.13 -26.74
N ASN A 523 -6.58 -10.00 -25.74
CA ASN A 523 -7.53 -8.90 -25.63
C ASN A 523 -7.48 -8.24 -24.24
N PRO A 524 -6.39 -7.50 -23.91
CA PRO A 524 -6.18 -6.92 -22.58
C PRO A 524 -7.03 -5.67 -22.34
N ARG A 525 -8.35 -5.77 -22.51
CA ARG A 525 -9.28 -4.64 -22.34
C ARG A 525 -9.26 -4.18 -20.87
N GLY A 526 -8.84 -2.94 -20.65
CA GLY A 526 -8.78 -2.32 -19.32
C GLY A 526 -7.39 -2.40 -18.67
N LEU A 527 -6.42 -3.14 -19.23
CA LEU A 527 -5.05 -3.09 -18.74
C LEU A 527 -4.32 -1.88 -19.29
N THR A 528 -3.63 -1.17 -18.39
CA THR A 528 -2.70 -0.10 -18.76
C THR A 528 -1.34 -0.64 -19.20
N THR A 529 -1.07 -1.92 -18.92
CA THR A 529 0.18 -2.61 -19.22
C THR A 529 -0.07 -3.88 -20.02
N PRO A 530 0.61 -4.08 -21.17
CA PRO A 530 0.53 -5.32 -21.92
C PRO A 530 1.14 -6.47 -21.11
N ILE A 531 0.55 -7.65 -21.23
CA ILE A 531 0.97 -8.86 -20.51
C ILE A 531 1.42 -9.94 -21.47
N ARG A 532 2.28 -10.85 -20.99
CA ARG A 532 2.66 -12.08 -21.66
C ARG A 532 2.37 -13.26 -20.74
N VAL A 533 1.71 -14.28 -21.26
CA VAL A 533 1.45 -15.52 -20.54
C VAL A 533 2.65 -16.45 -20.66
N GLU A 534 3.10 -17.00 -19.54
CA GLU A 534 4.04 -18.12 -19.47
C GLU A 534 3.46 -19.21 -18.55
N PRO A 535 3.78 -20.49 -18.75
CA PRO A 535 3.49 -21.52 -17.75
C PRO A 535 4.18 -21.18 -16.42
N SER A 536 3.50 -21.46 -15.31
CA SER A 536 4.11 -21.32 -13.98
C SER A 536 5.37 -22.18 -13.88
N LYS A 537 6.42 -21.58 -13.32
CA LYS A 537 7.69 -22.27 -13.05
C LYS A 537 7.72 -22.89 -11.65
N ILE A 538 6.63 -22.75 -10.91
CA ILE A 538 6.50 -23.32 -9.58
C ILE A 538 6.47 -24.84 -9.73
N LYS A 539 7.50 -25.50 -9.19
CA LYS A 539 7.51 -26.95 -9.00
C LYS A 539 6.83 -27.28 -7.67
N ALA A 540 6.11 -28.39 -7.55
CA ALA A 540 5.66 -28.88 -6.25
C ALA A 540 6.84 -28.88 -5.28
N SER A 541 6.77 -28.06 -4.24
CA SER A 541 7.83 -27.98 -3.24
C SER A 541 7.56 -29.07 -2.22
N TYR A 542 8.61 -29.71 -1.71
CA TYR A 542 8.47 -30.65 -0.59
C TYR A 542 7.87 -29.98 0.67
N TYR A 543 7.93 -28.64 0.73
CA TYR A 543 7.52 -27.83 1.88
C TYR A 543 6.07 -27.33 1.80
N ASP A 544 5.36 -27.60 0.70
CA ASP A 544 3.93 -27.27 0.63
C ASP A 544 3.13 -28.35 1.36
N ALA A 545 3.29 -28.42 2.68
CA ALA A 545 2.47 -29.29 3.52
C ALA A 545 0.98 -28.99 3.24
N GLY A 546 0.21 -30.06 3.02
CA GLY A 546 -1.20 -29.98 2.61
C GLY A 546 -1.47 -29.77 1.11
N ILE A 547 -0.47 -29.46 0.26
CA ILE A 547 -0.67 -29.33 -1.20
C ILE A 547 -0.18 -30.58 -1.93
N ARG A 548 -1.11 -31.37 -2.48
CA ARG A 548 -0.76 -32.60 -3.21
C ARG A 548 -0.21 -32.32 -4.61
N GLN A 549 -0.81 -31.36 -5.31
CA GLN A 549 -0.47 -31.03 -6.68
C GLN A 549 -0.74 -29.55 -6.94
N ARG A 550 0.12 -28.91 -7.74
CA ARG A 550 -0.04 -27.52 -8.16
C ARG A 550 0.44 -27.28 -9.59
N SER A 551 -0.25 -26.37 -10.27
CA SER A 551 -0.02 -25.98 -11.66
C SER A 551 -0.59 -24.58 -11.83
N GLY A 552 -0.08 -23.81 -12.78
CA GLY A 552 -0.51 -22.44 -12.92
C GLY A 552 0.03 -21.74 -14.14
N VAL A 553 -0.32 -20.47 -14.26
CA VAL A 553 0.09 -19.57 -15.36
C VAL A 553 0.58 -18.24 -14.80
N GLN A 554 1.63 -17.69 -15.40
CA GLN A 554 2.21 -16.39 -15.09
C GLN A 554 1.80 -15.37 -16.14
N LEU A 555 1.13 -14.31 -15.70
CA LEU A 555 0.81 -13.10 -16.45
C LEU A 555 1.91 -12.07 -16.20
N LEU A 556 2.96 -12.10 -17.01
CA LEU A 556 4.11 -11.23 -16.88
C LEU A 556 3.85 -9.86 -17.50
N PHE A 557 4.08 -8.79 -16.74
CA PHE A 557 3.98 -7.44 -17.28
C PHE A 557 5.13 -7.18 -18.26
N LEU A 558 4.78 -6.71 -19.46
CA LEU A 558 5.74 -6.32 -20.48
C LEU A 558 6.07 -4.83 -20.35
N PRO A 559 7.35 -4.47 -20.55
CA PRO A 559 7.77 -3.09 -20.48
C PRO A 559 7.11 -2.23 -21.54
N THR A 560 6.38 -1.24 -21.07
CA THR A 560 5.79 -0.21 -21.91
C THR A 560 6.85 0.83 -22.23
N ALA A 561 6.92 1.25 -23.50
CA ALA A 561 7.81 2.32 -23.91
C ALA A 561 7.44 3.67 -23.27
N THR A 562 6.25 3.79 -22.68
CA THR A 562 5.82 4.99 -21.96
C THR A 562 6.72 5.27 -20.76
N GLY A 563 7.12 4.26 -19.97
CA GLY A 563 7.99 4.47 -18.80
C GLY A 563 9.43 4.90 -19.12
N LYS A 564 9.99 4.48 -20.27
CA LYS A 564 11.38 4.79 -20.64
C LYS A 564 11.59 6.22 -21.16
N ASN A 565 10.52 6.91 -21.52
CA ASN A 565 10.57 8.31 -21.95
C ASN A 565 10.32 9.29 -20.80
N TYR A 566 9.67 8.85 -19.71
CA TYR A 566 9.62 9.61 -18.47
C TYR A 566 10.86 9.30 -17.65
N LEU A 567 11.97 9.91 -18.04
CA LEU A 567 13.10 10.05 -17.12
C LEU A 567 12.58 10.83 -15.91
N SER A 568 12.93 10.38 -14.70
CA SER A 568 12.69 11.22 -13.53
C SER A 568 13.37 12.58 -13.76
N ARG A 569 12.81 13.66 -13.21
CA ARG A 569 13.38 15.01 -13.39
C ARG A 569 14.86 15.07 -13.00
N GLU A 570 15.29 14.27 -12.02
CA GLU A 570 16.70 14.09 -11.67
C GLU A 570 17.51 13.36 -12.75
N GLU A 571 17.01 12.26 -13.29
CA GLU A 571 17.70 11.48 -14.33
C GLU A 571 17.76 12.22 -15.67
N GLU A 572 16.73 13.03 -15.98
CA GLU A 572 16.73 13.96 -17.11
C GLU A 572 17.78 15.06 -16.92
N ARG A 573 17.87 15.65 -15.71
CA ARG A 573 18.89 16.65 -15.36
C ARG A 573 20.31 16.07 -15.37
N GLU A 574 20.50 14.83 -14.93
CA GLU A 574 21.79 14.14 -15.03
C GLU A 574 22.19 13.95 -16.50
N ARG A 575 21.27 13.52 -17.37
CA ARG A 575 21.51 13.40 -18.82
C ARG A 575 21.84 14.72 -19.49
N GLU A 576 21.16 15.80 -19.10
CA GLU A 576 21.46 17.15 -19.58
C GLU A 576 22.83 17.63 -19.09
N SER A 577 23.20 17.29 -17.85
CA SER A 577 24.50 17.66 -17.25
C SER A 577 25.69 16.91 -17.84
N GLU A 578 25.48 15.69 -18.36
CA GLU A 578 26.55 14.85 -18.93
C GLU A 578 26.96 15.23 -20.37
N GLY A 579 26.40 16.31 -20.94
CA GLY A 579 27.01 17.00 -22.08
C GLY A 579 27.11 16.17 -23.37
N GLY A 580 25.97 15.90 -24.01
CA GLY A 580 25.75 16.09 -25.46
C GLY A 580 26.61 15.41 -26.54
N SER A 581 27.63 14.57 -26.29
CA SER A 581 28.45 14.07 -27.43
C SER A 581 28.88 12.60 -27.43
N LYS A 582 28.56 11.83 -26.39
CA LYS A 582 28.79 10.38 -26.43
C LYS A 582 27.45 9.69 -26.58
N ARG A 583 27.16 9.25 -27.81
CA ARG A 583 26.06 8.34 -28.14
C ARG A 583 26.35 7.00 -27.45
N ALA A 584 26.17 6.96 -26.14
CA ALA A 584 26.37 5.76 -25.34
C ALA A 584 25.43 4.71 -25.92
N THR A 585 26.03 3.65 -26.46
CA THR A 585 25.30 2.48 -26.88
C THR A 585 24.68 1.95 -25.61
N ILE A 586 23.39 2.24 -25.39
CA ILE A 586 22.64 1.76 -24.24
C ILE A 586 22.78 0.24 -24.32
N SER A 587 23.62 -0.32 -23.44
CA SER A 587 23.72 -1.76 -23.33
C SER A 587 22.29 -2.22 -23.12
N ARG A 588 21.88 -3.24 -23.88
CA ARG A 588 20.61 -3.92 -23.63
C ARG A 588 20.78 -4.60 -22.27
N SER A 589 20.75 -3.84 -21.19
CA SER A 589 20.61 -4.38 -19.85
C SER A 589 19.38 -5.26 -19.92
N LYS A 590 19.50 -6.46 -19.36
CA LYS A 590 18.40 -7.42 -19.27
C LYS A 590 17.16 -6.62 -18.89
N MET A 591 16.14 -6.61 -19.76
CA MET A 591 14.94 -5.80 -19.56
C MET A 591 14.48 -6.05 -18.13
N ALA A 592 14.46 -4.98 -17.32
CA ALA A 592 14.08 -5.08 -15.92
C ALA A 592 12.74 -5.83 -15.88
N LYS A 593 12.67 -6.90 -15.08
CA LYS A 593 11.43 -7.66 -14.92
C LYS A 593 10.42 -6.70 -14.29
N GLU A 594 9.29 -6.45 -14.94
CA GLU A 594 8.27 -5.51 -14.45
C GLU A 594 7.23 -6.18 -13.53
N GLY A 595 7.58 -7.31 -12.93
CA GLY A 595 6.66 -8.11 -12.13
C GLY A 595 5.58 -8.81 -12.98
N GLY A 596 4.55 -9.30 -12.31
CA GLY A 596 3.42 -9.99 -12.92
C GLY A 596 2.53 -10.63 -11.87
N ILE A 597 1.49 -11.33 -12.34
CA ILE A 597 0.60 -12.13 -11.49
C ILE A 597 0.74 -13.59 -11.89
N GLU A 598 0.87 -14.46 -10.91
CA GLU A 598 0.83 -15.90 -11.06
C GLU A 598 -0.47 -16.45 -10.51
N VAL A 599 -1.21 -17.15 -11.35
CA VAL A 599 -2.45 -17.83 -11.00
C VAL A 599 -2.14 -19.31 -10.84
N VAL A 600 -2.33 -19.84 -9.63
CA VAL A 600 -2.00 -21.22 -9.28
C VAL A 600 -3.27 -21.96 -8.88
N VAL A 601 -3.46 -23.15 -9.45
CA VAL A 601 -4.47 -24.13 -9.04
C VAL A 601 -3.78 -25.19 -8.19
N GLU A 602 -4.36 -25.47 -7.03
CA GLU A 602 -3.80 -26.35 -6.02
C GLU A 602 -4.85 -27.36 -5.57
N ILE A 603 -4.41 -28.60 -5.39
CA ILE A 603 -5.20 -29.63 -4.69
C ILE A 603 -4.77 -29.62 -3.23
N ILE A 604 -5.70 -29.27 -2.35
CA ILE A 604 -5.49 -29.19 -0.91
C ILE A 604 -6.29 -30.27 -0.17
N GLY A 605 -5.70 -30.85 0.89
CA GLY A 605 -6.38 -31.79 1.79
C GLY A 605 -7.04 -32.99 1.10
N GLU A 606 -8.27 -33.31 1.53
CA GLU A 606 -9.12 -34.39 1.00
C GLU A 606 -9.73 -34.05 -0.38
N ASP A 607 -8.88 -33.77 -1.37
CA ASP A 607 -9.26 -33.51 -2.77
C ASP A 607 -10.01 -32.19 -3.04
N SER A 608 -9.96 -31.21 -2.14
CA SER A 608 -10.52 -29.88 -2.41
C SER A 608 -9.60 -29.03 -3.30
N LEU A 609 -10.20 -28.21 -4.17
CA LEU A 609 -9.47 -27.32 -5.06
C LEU A 609 -9.39 -25.90 -4.50
N ARG A 610 -8.23 -25.27 -4.72
CA ARG A 610 -7.97 -23.87 -4.40
C ARG A 610 -7.35 -23.17 -5.60
N VAL A 611 -7.81 -21.96 -5.91
CA VAL A 611 -7.16 -21.07 -6.88
C VAL A 611 -6.57 -19.89 -6.12
N ARG A 612 -5.31 -19.55 -6.38
CA ARG A 612 -4.62 -18.39 -5.79
C ARG A 612 -4.07 -17.49 -6.88
N ALA A 613 -4.24 -16.19 -6.72
CA ALA A 613 -3.54 -15.19 -7.50
C ALA A 613 -2.47 -14.54 -6.61
N LYS A 614 -1.20 -14.62 -7.01
CA LYS A 614 -0.07 -14.02 -6.26
C LYS A 614 0.84 -13.20 -7.16
N ARG A 615 1.50 -12.18 -6.63
CA ARG A 615 2.50 -11.44 -7.41
C ARG A 615 3.72 -12.33 -7.70
N CYS A 616 4.23 -12.29 -8.92
CA CYS A 616 5.43 -13.00 -9.35
C CYS A 616 6.49 -12.04 -9.92
N ASN A 617 7.77 -12.46 -9.90
CA ASN A 617 8.91 -11.60 -10.25
C ASN A 617 8.91 -10.26 -9.49
N TYR A 618 8.42 -10.27 -8.26
CA TYR A 618 8.47 -9.14 -7.34
C TYR A 618 9.89 -9.03 -6.77
N ALA A 619 10.51 -7.87 -6.88
CA ALA A 619 11.80 -7.57 -6.28
C ALA A 619 11.85 -6.09 -5.91
N ASP A 620 12.73 -5.71 -5.01
CA ASP A 620 12.91 -4.30 -4.63
C ASP A 620 13.24 -3.46 -5.88
N GLY A 621 12.51 -2.37 -6.06
CA GLY A 621 12.62 -1.48 -7.22
C GLY A 621 11.77 -1.90 -8.44
N VAL A 622 11.09 -3.04 -8.40
CA VAL A 622 10.08 -3.39 -9.43
C VAL A 622 8.82 -2.56 -9.16
N PRO A 623 8.36 -1.73 -10.11
CA PRO A 623 7.18 -0.90 -9.90
C PRO A 623 5.92 -1.78 -9.78
N LEU A 624 5.16 -1.57 -8.71
CA LEU A 624 3.85 -2.20 -8.52
C LEU A 624 2.83 -1.59 -9.49
N LYS A 625 2.05 -2.45 -10.15
CA LYS A 625 1.07 -2.05 -11.16
C LYS A 625 -0.35 -2.30 -10.65
N GLU A 626 -0.66 -1.74 -9.49
CA GLU A 626 -1.88 -2.01 -8.71
C GLU A 626 -3.17 -1.97 -9.55
N LEU A 627 -3.35 -0.97 -10.43
CA LEU A 627 -4.54 -0.89 -11.30
C LEU A 627 -4.64 -2.05 -12.30
N SER A 628 -3.51 -2.49 -12.87
CA SER A 628 -3.48 -3.66 -13.75
C SER A 628 -3.69 -4.95 -12.97
N GLU A 629 -3.14 -5.03 -11.76
CA GLU A 629 -3.32 -6.17 -10.87
C GLU A 629 -4.78 -6.34 -10.44
N GLU A 630 -5.42 -5.26 -9.98
CA GLU A 630 -6.84 -5.24 -9.61
C GLU A 630 -7.74 -5.62 -10.79
N THR A 631 -7.41 -5.13 -12.00
CA THR A 631 -8.16 -5.49 -13.21
C THR A 631 -8.02 -6.97 -13.56
N ILE A 632 -6.82 -7.55 -13.41
CA ILE A 632 -6.59 -8.99 -13.61
C ILE A 632 -7.40 -9.80 -12.60
N VAL A 633 -7.33 -9.44 -11.32
CA VAL A 633 -8.02 -10.16 -10.24
C VAL A 633 -9.54 -10.13 -10.44
N LYS A 634 -10.13 -8.97 -10.73
CA LYS A 634 -11.58 -8.86 -11.02
C LYS A 634 -12.01 -9.70 -12.22
N ARG A 635 -11.19 -9.76 -13.27
CA ARG A 635 -11.47 -10.56 -14.47
C ARG A 635 -11.32 -12.05 -14.22
N LEU A 636 -10.38 -12.43 -13.35
CA LEU A 636 -10.18 -13.80 -12.91
C LEU A 636 -11.34 -14.26 -12.03
N GLU A 637 -11.79 -13.41 -11.09
CA GLU A 637 -12.96 -13.65 -10.25
C GLU A 637 -14.19 -13.96 -11.10
N SER A 638 -14.52 -13.10 -12.08
CA SER A 638 -15.64 -13.37 -13.00
C SER A 638 -15.49 -14.66 -13.80
N ALA A 639 -14.26 -15.05 -14.17
CA ALA A 639 -14.02 -16.31 -14.88
C ALA A 639 -14.21 -17.53 -13.97
N ILE A 640 -13.78 -17.44 -12.71
CA ILE A 640 -14.00 -18.46 -11.69
C ILE A 640 -15.48 -18.59 -11.36
N GLU A 641 -16.23 -17.48 -11.31
CA GLU A 641 -17.68 -17.51 -11.12
C GLU A 641 -18.40 -18.26 -12.26
N VAL A 642 -17.98 -18.03 -13.51
CA VAL A 642 -18.52 -18.76 -14.68
C VAL A 642 -18.19 -20.25 -14.59
N TRP A 643 -16.94 -20.59 -14.26
CA TRP A 643 -16.53 -21.99 -14.02
C TRP A 643 -17.43 -22.67 -12.97
N CYS A 644 -17.64 -22.01 -11.83
CA CYS A 644 -18.48 -22.52 -10.73
C CYS A 644 -19.97 -22.64 -11.12
N GLN A 645 -20.41 -22.03 -12.22
CA GLN A 645 -21.78 -22.14 -12.74
C GLN A 645 -21.92 -23.26 -13.78
N GLU A 646 -20.90 -23.50 -14.60
CA GLU A 646 -20.93 -24.52 -15.67
C GLU A 646 -20.74 -25.95 -15.18
N ASP A 647 -20.04 -26.15 -14.05
CA ASP A 647 -19.78 -27.49 -13.47
C ASP A 647 -20.92 -28.01 -12.57
N LYS A 648 -22.02 -27.26 -12.47
CA LYS A 648 -23.27 -27.68 -11.79
C LYS A 648 -24.23 -28.31 -12.79
#